data_AF-A0A5N5NSV0-F1
#
_entry.id   AF-A0A5N5NSV0-F1
#
_cell.length_a   1.000
_cell.length_b   1.000
_cell.length_c   1.000
_cell.angle_alpha   90.00
_cell.angle_beta   90.00
_cell.angle_gamma   90.00
#
_symmetry.space_group_name_H-M   'P 1'
#
loop_
_entity.id
_entity.type
_entity.pdbx_description
1 polymer ?
#
loop_
_entity_poly.entity_id
_entity_poly.type
_entity_poly.pdbx_seq_one_letter_code
_entity_poly.pdbx_strand_id
1 'polypeptide(L)'
;MAIASKEKLVVEVVAAHNLMPKDGEGSSSPFVEVEFENQRLKTQVKYKDLNPIWNQKLVFHIKDVADLSYRTIEVNVFNERRSSNSRNFLGKVRVSGSSVAKQGEEVVQLHTLDKRSLFSHIRGEISLKLYVSTREEVKEVEGFGNGEVVSSTPGSSNTSKKNRKIQQKNSVILQQPQQMSQEVINNSKQAKEQGQNNINAKLAETNPAEIKPVVITTALGPGSLVSSSGGGIVGPAGGAGGISLYSNGCSEFSLKETSPRLGGGRLNRDKTSSTYDLVELMQYLYVRVVKAKDNMCFGGGEVVAEVKLGNYRGVTKKVISSSNVEWGQVFAFSKDCIQSSMVEVFVKHGNKDDYLGRVWFDLNEVPRRVPPDSPLAPQWYRMEDKKGDKSKGGEVMVSIWFGTQADEAFSEAWHSKAANVHFEGLCSIKSKVYLSPKLWYLRVAVIEAQDIVPGEKGSGMMRFPELFVKVQVGNQIMRTKTAGPNPNRSMINPYWSEELMFVVAEPIEDFLFLSVEDRVGPGREEAVGRVMLPVAAIERRHDDKQVVSRWFNLDNHFGNAVESKLVARFGSKIHLRLSLDGGYHVLDESTMYSSDGRPTAKQLWKPNIGVLEMGILGATGLMPTKLKEGTRESIDAYCVAKYGQKWVRTRTVVDCFSPKWNEQYTWEVFDPCTVITVGVFDNSRTDKNVCNNAGARDSRIGKVRVRLSTLESDRVYTHSYPLLMLHTNGVKKMGELHLAVRFSCANMASMLQMYTLPLLPKMHYVQPLSVNQLDAMRYQAMNVVASRLSRAEPPLGREVVEYMLDHDSHMWSMRRSKANFARLIGVLSVLVAMARWVESMRNWHKPVYSTLFVLAFLLWVAMPELIIPSLFLYMAAVGLWRFRTRPRHPPHMDTKLSHVVSVYADELDEEFDSFPTSRSAETVRMRYDRLRSVAGRIQTVVGDMATQGERFQALLSWRDPRATFLFVVMCLFAAVGFYAVPIRVVVALWGLYMMRPPKFRNKLPPRALSFFRRLPTQADSLL
;
A
#
# COMPACT_ATOMS: atom_id res chain seq x y z
N MET A 1 -79.21 2.98 23.56
CA MET A 1 -78.06 3.19 24.47
C MET A 1 -76.94 2.27 24.03
N ALA A 2 -75.69 2.73 24.03
CA ALA A 2 -74.52 1.86 23.94
C ALA A 2 -73.80 1.93 25.29
N ILE A 3 -73.39 0.77 25.83
CA ILE A 3 -72.70 0.71 27.12
C ILE A 3 -71.24 1.11 26.87
N ALA A 4 -70.77 2.15 27.55
CA ALA A 4 -69.36 2.51 27.49
C ALA A 4 -68.52 1.48 28.23
N SER A 5 -67.50 0.95 27.55
CA SER A 5 -66.43 0.13 28.12
C SER A 5 -65.74 0.87 29.27
N LYS A 6 -65.79 0.30 30.49
CA LYS A 6 -65.04 0.82 31.65
C LYS A 6 -63.53 0.54 31.60
N GLU A 7 -63.05 -0.09 30.54
CA GLU A 7 -61.67 -0.52 30.38
C GLU A 7 -60.82 0.55 29.67
N LYS A 8 -59.73 0.95 30.32
CA LYS A 8 -58.76 1.91 29.79
C LYS A 8 -57.41 1.23 29.57
N LEU A 9 -56.76 1.52 28.45
CA LEU A 9 -55.40 1.10 28.14
C LEU A 9 -54.44 2.04 28.89
N VAL A 10 -53.56 1.47 29.71
CA VAL A 10 -52.47 2.20 30.38
C VAL A 10 -51.15 1.84 29.70
N VAL A 11 -50.44 2.86 29.23
CA VAL A 11 -49.08 2.76 28.72
C VAL A 11 -48.15 3.46 29.70
N GLU A 12 -47.38 2.70 30.47
CA GLU A 12 -46.35 3.23 31.37
C GLU A 12 -45.03 3.35 30.60
N VAL A 13 -44.63 4.59 30.33
CA VAL A 13 -43.31 4.90 29.77
C VAL A 13 -42.32 4.91 30.94
N VAL A 14 -41.54 3.83 31.07
CA VAL A 14 -40.62 3.63 32.20
C VAL A 14 -39.35 4.45 31.96
N ALA A 15 -38.57 4.08 30.94
CA ALA A 15 -37.29 4.70 30.62
C ALA A 15 -36.92 4.52 29.14
N ALA A 16 -35.91 5.24 28.66
CA ALA A 16 -35.20 4.90 27.43
C ALA A 16 -33.68 4.92 27.68
N HIS A 17 -32.91 4.24 26.84
CA HIS A 17 -31.47 4.05 27.00
C HIS A 17 -30.73 4.29 25.67
N ASN A 18 -29.47 4.74 25.75
CA ASN A 18 -28.55 4.87 24.61
C ASN A 18 -29.13 5.69 23.44
N LEU A 19 -29.92 6.72 23.75
CA LEU A 19 -30.52 7.62 22.76
C LEU A 19 -29.43 8.38 22.00
N MET A 20 -29.66 8.64 20.71
CA MET A 20 -28.73 9.45 19.94
C MET A 20 -28.78 10.94 20.38
N PRO A 21 -27.62 11.60 20.62
CA PRO A 21 -27.58 13.03 20.86
C PRO A 21 -28.00 13.85 19.62
N LYS A 22 -28.81 14.88 19.83
CA LYS A 22 -29.35 15.78 18.79
C LYS A 22 -29.27 17.28 19.13
N ASP A 23 -28.87 17.64 20.35
CA ASP A 23 -28.83 19.05 20.80
C ASP A 23 -27.54 19.78 20.36
N GLY A 24 -26.61 19.09 19.70
CA GLY A 24 -25.29 19.62 19.29
C GLY A 24 -24.24 19.55 20.38
N GLU A 25 -24.64 19.76 21.64
CA GLU A 25 -23.79 19.64 22.85
C GLU A 25 -23.56 18.19 23.32
N GLY A 26 -23.60 17.20 22.42
CA GLY A 26 -23.40 15.78 22.79
C GLY A 26 -24.51 15.14 23.64
N SER A 27 -25.64 15.82 23.84
CA SER A 27 -26.82 15.35 24.58
C SER A 27 -28.11 15.45 23.76
N SER A 28 -29.24 15.07 24.35
CA SER A 28 -30.60 15.26 23.85
C SER A 28 -31.52 15.63 25.01
N SER A 29 -32.64 16.28 24.74
CA SER A 29 -33.70 16.60 25.69
C SER A 29 -34.99 15.84 25.33
N PRO A 30 -35.08 14.53 25.64
CA PRO A 30 -36.11 13.64 25.12
C PRO A 30 -37.49 13.74 25.81
N PHE A 31 -38.53 13.45 25.02
CA PHE A 31 -39.88 13.10 25.46
C PHE A 31 -40.48 12.03 24.53
N VAL A 32 -41.57 11.39 24.97
CA VAL A 32 -42.26 10.34 24.22
C VAL A 32 -43.70 10.78 23.92
N GLU A 33 -44.14 10.61 22.68
CA GLU A 33 -45.51 10.81 22.19
C GLU A 33 -46.10 9.42 21.87
N VAL A 34 -47.21 9.05 22.52
CA VAL A 34 -47.90 7.77 22.34
C VAL A 34 -49.25 8.02 21.68
N GLU A 35 -49.56 7.25 20.63
CA GLU A 35 -50.74 7.38 19.78
C GLU A 35 -51.52 6.06 19.72
N PHE A 36 -52.82 6.14 20.02
CA PHE A 36 -53.75 5.01 20.01
C PHE A 36 -55.17 5.50 19.69
N GLU A 37 -55.83 4.91 18.69
CA GLU A 37 -57.20 5.28 18.24
C GLU A 37 -57.47 6.79 18.12
N ASN A 38 -56.56 7.52 17.48
CA ASN A 38 -56.54 8.98 17.30
C ASN A 38 -56.38 9.81 18.59
N GLN A 39 -56.26 9.19 19.77
CA GLN A 39 -55.81 9.85 20.99
C GLN A 39 -54.28 9.93 20.96
N ARG A 40 -53.72 11.10 21.29
CA ARG A 40 -52.27 11.33 21.45
C ARG A 40 -51.98 11.91 22.83
N LEU A 41 -51.08 11.27 23.56
CA LEU A 41 -50.58 11.76 24.86
C LEU A 41 -49.05 11.83 24.82
N LYS A 42 -48.47 12.75 25.61
CA LYS A 42 -47.01 12.96 25.68
C LYS A 42 -46.50 12.89 27.12
N THR A 43 -45.27 12.41 27.29
CA THR A 43 -44.56 12.48 28.57
C THR A 43 -44.02 13.88 28.84
N GLN A 44 -43.58 14.12 30.08
CA GLN A 44 -42.69 15.24 30.39
C GLN A 44 -41.37 15.14 29.60
N VAL A 45 -40.74 16.30 29.37
CA VAL A 45 -39.40 16.40 28.76
C VAL A 45 -38.35 16.20 29.85
N LYS A 46 -37.38 15.31 29.59
CA LYS A 46 -36.16 15.18 30.39
C LYS A 46 -35.06 15.94 29.66
N TYR A 47 -34.30 16.79 30.35
CA TYR A 47 -33.35 17.71 29.70
C TYR A 47 -31.91 17.16 29.73
N LYS A 48 -31.22 17.24 28.59
CA LYS A 48 -29.80 16.85 28.40
C LYS A 48 -29.45 15.42 28.88
N ASP A 49 -30.40 14.48 28.74
CA ASP A 49 -30.27 13.08 29.15
C ASP A 49 -30.42 12.12 27.97
N LEU A 50 -29.51 11.14 27.86
CA LEU A 50 -29.54 10.08 26.85
C LEU A 50 -30.07 8.74 27.38
N ASN A 51 -30.30 8.64 28.70
CA ASN A 51 -30.89 7.49 29.37
C ASN A 51 -32.09 7.90 30.27
N PRO A 52 -33.07 8.66 29.74
CA PRO A 52 -34.14 9.27 30.52
C PRO A 52 -35.04 8.24 31.21
N ILE A 53 -35.33 8.49 32.49
CA ILE A 53 -36.34 7.75 33.27
C ILE A 53 -37.55 8.65 33.49
N TRP A 54 -38.73 8.22 33.03
CA TRP A 54 -39.99 8.95 33.17
C TRP A 54 -40.93 8.36 34.23
N ASN A 55 -41.08 7.03 34.26
CA ASN A 55 -42.08 6.31 35.07
C ASN A 55 -43.50 6.89 34.94
N GLN A 56 -43.87 7.36 33.75
CA GLN A 56 -45.11 8.11 33.51
C GLN A 56 -46.16 7.23 32.84
N LYS A 57 -47.31 7.08 33.51
CA LYS A 57 -48.49 6.38 32.99
C LYS A 57 -49.30 7.33 32.09
N LEU A 58 -49.56 6.91 30.86
CA LEU A 58 -50.47 7.56 29.90
C LEU A 58 -51.71 6.68 29.72
N VAL A 59 -52.91 7.25 29.79
CA VAL A 59 -54.17 6.48 29.86
C VAL A 59 -55.05 6.81 28.66
N PHE A 60 -55.49 5.78 27.95
CA PHE A 60 -56.26 5.87 26.71
C PHE A 60 -57.59 5.13 26.86
N HIS A 61 -58.67 5.71 26.34
CA HIS A 61 -59.99 5.05 26.32
C HIS A 61 -60.07 4.04 25.18
N ILE A 62 -60.57 2.83 25.47
CA ILE A 62 -60.73 1.73 24.51
C ILE A 62 -62.21 1.66 24.07
N LYS A 63 -62.49 1.62 22.76
CA LYS A 63 -63.88 1.52 22.25
C LYS A 63 -64.46 0.11 22.33
N ASP A 64 -63.64 -0.89 22.00
CA ASP A 64 -63.95 -2.31 22.17
C ASP A 64 -62.67 -3.07 22.54
N VAL A 65 -62.78 -3.92 23.55
CA VAL A 65 -61.68 -4.70 24.14
C VAL A 65 -61.33 -5.91 23.26
N ALA A 66 -62.29 -6.50 22.55
CA ALA A 66 -62.04 -7.60 21.62
C ALA A 66 -61.13 -7.14 20.46
N ASP A 67 -61.39 -5.93 19.99
CA ASP A 67 -60.65 -5.27 18.90
C ASP A 67 -59.20 -4.93 19.27
N LEU A 68 -58.91 -4.71 20.56
CA LEU A 68 -57.58 -4.29 21.05
C LEU A 68 -56.46 -5.19 20.50
N SER A 69 -56.70 -6.50 20.44
CA SER A 69 -55.75 -7.50 19.92
C SER A 69 -55.28 -7.25 18.48
N TYR A 70 -56.09 -6.57 17.66
CA TYR A 70 -55.82 -6.20 16.27
C TYR A 70 -55.38 -4.74 16.09
N ARG A 71 -55.40 -3.93 17.15
CA ARG A 71 -54.94 -2.52 17.13
C ARG A 71 -53.43 -2.43 17.35
N THR A 72 -52.82 -1.34 16.89
CA THR A 72 -51.40 -1.03 17.11
C THR A 72 -51.24 0.25 17.90
N ILE A 73 -50.43 0.21 18.96
CA ILE A 73 -50.04 1.37 19.77
C ILE A 73 -48.74 1.91 19.18
N GLU A 74 -48.74 3.17 18.75
CA GLU A 74 -47.56 3.80 18.14
C GLU A 74 -46.85 4.72 19.13
N VAL A 75 -45.56 4.47 19.36
CA VAL A 75 -44.74 5.18 20.35
C VAL A 75 -43.61 5.90 19.60
N ASN A 76 -43.60 7.23 19.61
CA ASN A 76 -42.58 8.05 18.96
C ASN A 76 -41.74 8.79 20.01
N VAL A 77 -40.42 8.66 19.96
CA VAL A 77 -39.49 9.41 20.80
C VAL A 77 -39.01 10.65 20.04
N PHE A 78 -39.06 11.80 20.70
CA PHE A 78 -38.66 13.10 20.16
C PHE A 78 -37.71 13.82 21.11
N ASN A 79 -36.95 14.75 20.55
CA ASN A 79 -36.05 15.66 21.23
C ASN A 79 -36.57 17.09 21.11
N GLU A 80 -36.82 17.76 22.23
CA GLU A 80 -37.30 19.14 22.26
C GLU A 80 -36.15 20.16 22.14
N ARG A 81 -36.25 21.11 21.20
CA ARG A 81 -35.25 22.16 21.02
C ARG A 81 -35.78 23.52 21.44
N ARG A 82 -35.41 23.96 22.65
CA ARG A 82 -35.82 25.24 23.27
C ARG A 82 -35.64 26.48 22.36
N SER A 83 -34.64 26.49 21.49
CA SER A 83 -34.29 27.66 20.65
C SER A 83 -35.21 27.90 19.45
N SER A 84 -36.08 26.96 19.09
CA SER A 84 -36.80 27.02 17.80
C SER A 84 -38.15 26.29 17.77
N ASN A 85 -38.66 25.88 18.94
CA ASN A 85 -39.92 25.14 19.13
C ASN A 85 -40.06 23.89 18.23
N SER A 86 -38.93 23.34 17.77
CA SER A 86 -38.84 22.33 16.72
C SER A 86 -38.41 20.98 17.29
N ARG A 87 -39.24 19.94 17.10
CA ARG A 87 -38.93 18.59 17.60
C ARG A 87 -38.09 17.77 16.62
N ASN A 88 -36.94 17.29 17.07
CA ASN A 88 -36.10 16.35 16.33
C ASN A 88 -36.56 14.90 16.62
N PHE A 89 -36.70 14.06 15.60
CA PHE A 89 -37.13 12.67 15.77
C PHE A 89 -35.97 11.79 16.27
N LEU A 90 -36.18 11.08 17.40
CA LEU A 90 -35.18 10.20 18.02
C LEU A 90 -35.42 8.72 17.74
N GLY A 91 -36.66 8.29 17.46
CA GLY A 91 -36.98 6.88 17.23
C GLY A 91 -38.46 6.58 17.33
N LYS A 92 -38.85 5.35 16.95
CA LYS A 92 -40.25 4.90 16.98
C LYS A 92 -40.34 3.42 17.34
N VAL A 93 -41.44 3.01 17.95
CA VAL A 93 -41.83 1.61 18.18
C VAL A 93 -43.30 1.47 17.82
N ARG A 94 -43.70 0.28 17.35
CA ARG A 94 -45.10 -0.10 17.19
C ARG A 94 -45.35 -1.36 18.00
N VAL A 95 -46.16 -1.23 19.04
CA VAL A 95 -46.55 -2.35 19.91
C VAL A 95 -47.89 -2.89 19.43
N SER A 96 -48.02 -4.21 19.29
CA SER A 96 -49.30 -4.85 18.99
C SER A 96 -50.17 -4.86 20.24
N GLY A 97 -51.47 -4.56 20.12
CA GLY A 97 -52.38 -4.63 21.26
C GLY A 97 -52.52 -6.06 21.84
N SER A 98 -52.15 -7.08 21.05
CA SER A 98 -52.01 -8.47 21.54
C SER A 98 -50.89 -8.68 22.58
N SER A 99 -50.00 -7.71 22.82
CA SER A 99 -48.97 -7.77 23.88
C SER A 99 -49.29 -6.87 25.09
N VAL A 100 -50.55 -6.45 25.24
CA VAL A 100 -51.07 -5.72 26.40
C VAL A 100 -51.54 -6.72 27.46
N ALA A 101 -51.04 -6.61 28.69
CA ALA A 101 -51.38 -7.51 29.78
C ALA A 101 -52.69 -7.10 30.50
N LYS A 102 -53.20 -7.95 31.39
CA LYS A 102 -54.19 -7.52 32.39
C LYS A 102 -53.49 -6.82 33.56
N GLN A 103 -54.19 -5.89 34.22
CA GLN A 103 -53.69 -5.22 35.42
C GLN A 103 -53.28 -6.24 36.50
N GLY A 104 -51.99 -6.30 36.81
CA GLY A 104 -51.38 -7.29 37.71
C GLY A 104 -50.38 -8.24 37.03
N GLU A 105 -50.47 -8.43 35.72
CA GLU A 105 -49.55 -9.27 34.90
C GLU A 105 -48.53 -8.42 34.12
N GLU A 106 -48.25 -7.19 34.59
CA GLU A 106 -47.48 -6.17 33.88
C GLU A 106 -45.95 -6.42 33.91
N VAL A 107 -45.40 -6.95 32.81
CA VAL A 107 -43.94 -7.08 32.60
C VAL A 107 -43.39 -5.87 31.83
N VAL A 108 -42.22 -5.37 32.23
CA VAL A 108 -41.49 -4.33 31.47
C VAL A 108 -40.93 -4.92 30.18
N GLN A 109 -41.44 -4.46 29.05
CA GLN A 109 -40.99 -4.85 27.71
C GLN A 109 -39.96 -3.83 27.20
N LEU A 110 -38.81 -4.31 26.74
CA LEU A 110 -37.75 -3.49 26.14
C LEU A 110 -37.86 -3.56 24.61
N HIS A 111 -38.02 -2.40 23.97
CA HIS A 111 -38.23 -2.28 22.53
C HIS A 111 -37.13 -1.44 21.86
N THR A 112 -36.52 -1.94 20.78
CA THR A 112 -35.51 -1.21 20.00
C THR A 112 -36.13 -0.12 19.14
N LEU A 113 -35.54 1.08 19.08
CA LEU A 113 -36.10 2.21 18.34
C LEU A 113 -35.86 2.12 16.82
N ASP A 114 -36.95 2.04 16.05
CA ASP A 114 -36.98 2.01 14.60
C ASP A 114 -36.66 3.36 13.93
N LYS A 115 -36.21 3.25 12.67
CA LYS A 115 -35.86 4.35 11.79
C LYS A 115 -37.04 4.81 10.93
N ARG A 116 -37.25 6.13 10.84
CA ARG A 116 -38.25 6.75 9.94
C ARG A 116 -37.82 6.73 8.47
N SER A 117 -36.53 6.59 8.17
CA SER A 117 -35.99 6.51 6.81
C SER A 117 -34.64 5.77 6.80
N LEU A 118 -34.29 5.13 5.68
CA LEU A 118 -33.01 4.43 5.48
C LEU A 118 -31.78 5.33 5.69
N PHE A 119 -31.93 6.64 5.52
CA PHE A 119 -30.87 7.64 5.73
C PHE A 119 -30.87 8.24 7.15
N SER A 120 -31.81 7.86 8.03
CA SER A 120 -31.87 8.40 9.40
C SER A 120 -30.91 7.67 10.34
N HIS A 121 -29.97 8.41 10.92
CA HIS A 121 -29.12 7.92 12.01
C HIS A 121 -29.88 8.05 13.33
N ILE A 122 -30.15 6.90 13.94
CA ILE A 122 -30.97 6.69 15.14
C ILE A 122 -30.37 5.51 15.90
N ARG A 123 -30.43 5.61 17.23
CA ARG A 123 -29.97 4.63 18.22
C ARG A 123 -30.79 4.83 19.49
N GLY A 124 -31.05 3.72 20.19
CA GLY A 124 -31.66 3.71 21.50
C GLY A 124 -32.73 2.63 21.65
N GLU A 125 -33.14 2.40 22.89
CA GLU A 125 -34.12 1.40 23.30
C GLU A 125 -35.10 2.04 24.30
N ILE A 126 -36.35 1.59 24.35
CA ILE A 126 -37.39 2.13 25.23
C ILE A 126 -38.07 1.01 26.03
N SER A 127 -38.19 1.22 27.34
CA SER A 127 -38.83 0.33 28.29
C SER A 127 -40.27 0.77 28.53
N LEU A 128 -41.23 -0.11 28.23
CA LEU A 128 -42.67 0.14 28.32
C LEU A 128 -43.33 -0.95 29.17
N LYS A 129 -44.37 -0.60 29.94
CA LYS A 129 -45.40 -1.57 30.33
C LYS A 129 -46.72 -1.17 29.66
N LEU A 130 -47.50 -2.16 29.25
CA LEU A 130 -48.80 -1.93 28.64
C LEU A 130 -49.81 -2.88 29.27
N TYR A 131 -50.87 -2.33 29.89
CA TYR A 131 -51.90 -3.13 30.54
C TYR A 131 -53.30 -2.48 30.46
N VAL A 132 -54.35 -3.30 30.52
CA VAL A 132 -55.74 -2.83 30.62
C VAL A 132 -56.15 -2.69 32.08
N SER A 133 -56.75 -1.55 32.46
CA SER A 133 -57.20 -1.21 33.81
C SER A 133 -58.70 -0.88 33.84
N THR A 134 -59.40 -1.37 34.87
CA THR A 134 -60.84 -1.11 35.12
C THR A 134 -61.10 -0.11 36.25
N ARG A 135 -60.06 0.35 36.97
CA ARG A 135 -60.19 1.33 38.05
C ARG A 135 -60.34 2.75 37.49
N GLU A 136 -61.29 3.52 38.04
CA GLU A 136 -61.62 4.88 37.59
C GLU A 136 -60.64 5.96 38.09
N GLU A 137 -59.72 5.63 39.01
CA GLU A 137 -58.74 6.57 39.57
C GLU A 137 -57.41 6.63 38.80
N VAL A 138 -57.36 7.44 37.74
CA VAL A 138 -56.10 8.09 37.29
C VAL A 138 -56.44 9.53 36.87
N LYS A 139 -55.72 10.52 37.40
CA LYS A 139 -55.90 11.93 37.00
C LYS A 139 -55.52 12.11 35.53
N GLU A 140 -56.40 12.76 34.78
CA GLU A 140 -56.11 13.22 33.43
C GLU A 140 -55.08 14.37 33.48
N VAL A 141 -54.25 14.49 32.44
CA VAL A 141 -53.27 15.57 32.29
C VAL A 141 -53.79 16.52 31.22
N GLU A 142 -54.06 17.76 31.61
CA GLU A 142 -54.72 18.76 30.76
C GLU A 142 -53.95 19.04 29.47
N GLY A 143 -54.64 18.87 28.33
CA GLY A 143 -54.14 19.24 27.02
C GLY A 143 -54.63 20.64 26.64
N PHE A 144 -53.80 21.67 26.79
CA PHE A 144 -54.05 22.97 26.18
C PHE A 144 -54.06 22.82 24.65
N GLY A 145 -55.23 22.99 24.05
CA GLY A 145 -55.45 22.77 22.63
C GLY A 145 -55.37 24.04 21.79
N ASN A 146 -55.43 23.83 20.47
CA ASN A 146 -56.36 24.54 19.60
C ASN A 146 -56.70 23.61 18.45
N GLY A 147 -57.98 23.43 18.18
CA GLY A 147 -58.48 22.53 17.14
C GLY A 147 -59.22 23.32 16.08
N GLU A 148 -59.03 22.94 14.82
CA GLU A 148 -59.89 23.33 13.71
C GLU A 148 -60.39 22.05 13.03
N VAL A 149 -61.70 21.95 12.84
CA VAL A 149 -62.38 20.69 12.54
C VAL A 149 -62.92 20.71 11.11
N VAL A 150 -62.49 19.76 10.29
CA VAL A 150 -63.14 19.47 9.00
C VAL A 150 -63.40 17.96 8.91
N SER A 151 -64.68 17.60 8.89
CA SER A 151 -65.15 16.24 8.63
C SER A 151 -65.04 15.89 7.14
N SER A 152 -64.95 14.60 6.80
CA SER A 152 -65.00 14.16 5.40
C SER A 152 -65.64 12.79 5.23
N THR A 153 -66.57 12.70 4.29
CA THR A 153 -67.01 11.53 3.46
C THR A 153 -68.48 11.75 3.02
N PRO A 154 -68.95 11.10 1.94
CA PRO A 154 -68.22 10.84 0.69
C PRO A 154 -69.05 11.21 -0.56
N GLY A 155 -68.39 11.52 -1.67
CA GLY A 155 -69.04 11.69 -2.98
C GLY A 155 -68.20 11.09 -4.09
N SER A 156 -68.74 10.10 -4.81
CA SER A 156 -68.03 9.39 -5.88
C SER A 156 -68.53 9.75 -7.28
N SER A 157 -67.62 9.97 -8.24
CA SER A 157 -67.55 9.14 -9.47
C SER A 157 -66.48 9.63 -10.46
N ASN A 158 -65.98 8.70 -11.27
CA ASN A 158 -65.57 8.77 -12.69
C ASN A 158 -65.36 10.17 -13.32
N THR A 159 -64.32 10.48 -14.12
CA THR A 159 -63.50 9.66 -15.05
C THR A 159 -62.24 10.49 -15.48
N SER A 160 -61.21 10.06 -16.23
CA SER A 160 -60.96 8.82 -17.00
C SER A 160 -59.47 8.36 -16.99
N LYS A 161 -58.70 8.52 -18.09
CA LYS A 161 -57.39 7.87 -18.35
C LYS A 161 -56.50 8.66 -19.33
N LYS A 162 -55.18 8.37 -19.29
CA LYS A 162 -54.08 8.79 -20.21
C LYS A 162 -53.57 10.25 -20.01
N ASN A 163 -52.30 10.61 -20.26
CA ASN A 163 -51.17 9.79 -20.74
C ASN A 163 -49.76 10.17 -20.22
N ARG A 164 -48.85 9.21 -20.38
CA ARG A 164 -47.38 9.14 -20.23
C ARG A 164 -46.48 10.41 -20.29
N LYS A 165 -45.45 10.34 -19.43
CA LYS A 165 -43.99 10.64 -19.62
C LYS A 165 -43.48 12.10 -19.71
N ILE A 166 -42.75 12.48 -18.65
CA ILE A 166 -41.30 12.79 -18.62
C ILE A 166 -40.67 13.39 -19.90
N GLN A 167 -40.13 14.62 -19.76
CA GLN A 167 -38.80 14.94 -20.30
C GLN A 167 -38.06 15.94 -19.38
N GLN A 168 -36.72 15.94 -19.43
CA GLN A 168 -35.83 16.78 -18.61
C GLN A 168 -35.21 17.91 -19.45
N LYS A 169 -35.11 19.13 -18.92
CA LYS A 169 -33.83 19.84 -18.64
C LYS A 169 -34.04 21.21 -17.97
N ASN A 170 -32.94 21.85 -17.56
CA ASN A 170 -32.90 22.97 -16.61
C ASN A 170 -32.61 24.34 -17.26
N SER A 171 -32.83 25.39 -16.44
CA SER A 171 -32.28 26.78 -16.51
C SER A 171 -32.89 27.68 -17.62
N VAL A 172 -33.09 28.99 -17.40
CA VAL A 172 -32.11 30.02 -16.93
C VAL A 172 -32.77 31.29 -16.28
N ILE A 173 -32.16 31.81 -15.19
CA ILE A 173 -32.14 33.22 -14.66
C ILE A 173 -33.30 33.85 -13.82
N LEU A 174 -32.92 34.99 -13.20
CA LEU A 174 -33.42 35.87 -12.10
C LEU A 174 -34.72 36.70 -12.42
N GLN A 175 -35.31 37.59 -11.58
CA GLN A 175 -34.76 38.50 -10.55
C GLN A 175 -35.71 38.92 -9.38
N GLN A 176 -35.44 40.07 -8.73
CA GLN A 176 -35.72 40.47 -7.32
C GLN A 176 -36.69 41.71 -7.25
N PRO A 177 -37.03 42.36 -6.08
CA PRO A 177 -36.12 43.26 -5.32
C PRO A 177 -36.43 43.59 -3.80
N GLN A 178 -35.63 44.52 -3.23
CA GLN A 178 -35.89 45.54 -2.13
C GLN A 178 -35.75 45.26 -0.59
N GLN A 179 -34.67 45.83 0.03
CA GLN A 179 -34.56 46.99 0.99
C GLN A 179 -35.68 47.28 2.04
N MET A 180 -35.50 47.85 3.27
CA MET A 180 -34.38 48.32 4.17
C MET A 180 -34.99 48.58 5.63
N SER A 181 -34.49 49.13 6.78
CA SER A 181 -33.30 49.88 7.31
C SER A 181 -33.17 49.80 8.88
N GLN A 182 -32.02 50.26 9.44
CA GLN A 182 -31.70 51.02 10.71
C GLN A 182 -32.59 51.00 12.01
N GLU A 183 -32.07 51.07 13.26
CA GLU A 183 -30.68 51.08 13.86
C GLU A 183 -30.64 50.44 15.30
N VAL A 184 -30.08 50.88 16.47
CA VAL A 184 -29.35 52.08 17.02
C VAL A 184 -28.64 51.77 18.40
N ILE A 185 -27.72 52.65 18.90
CA ILE A 185 -27.17 52.86 20.30
C ILE A 185 -26.12 51.90 21.00
N ASN A 186 -24.98 52.52 21.38
CA ASN A 186 -24.00 52.39 22.51
C ASN A 186 -23.38 51.06 23.06
N ASN A 187 -22.09 50.89 22.77
CA ASN A 187 -20.90 50.80 23.68
C ASN A 187 -21.00 50.30 25.15
N SER A 188 -20.07 49.38 25.52
CA SER A 188 -19.19 49.58 26.70
C SER A 188 -17.83 48.81 26.59
N LYS A 189 -16.87 49.22 27.43
CA LYS A 189 -15.42 48.84 27.49
C LYS A 189 -15.23 47.46 28.15
N GLN A 190 -14.07 46.78 28.18
CA GLN A 190 -12.68 46.95 27.68
C GLN A 190 -12.08 45.50 27.56
N ALA A 191 -10.80 45.11 27.41
CA ALA A 191 -9.41 45.59 27.22
C ALA A 191 -8.61 44.32 26.75
N LYS A 192 -7.30 44.20 26.47
CA LYS A 192 -6.03 44.96 26.26
C LYS A 192 -5.12 43.90 25.56
N GLU A 193 -4.08 44.13 24.77
CA GLU A 193 -3.40 45.26 24.06
C GLU A 193 -2.46 44.56 23.02
N GLN A 194 -1.49 45.08 22.26
CA GLN A 194 -0.80 46.38 22.07
C GLN A 194 -0.17 46.38 20.65
N GLY A 195 0.44 47.49 20.20
CA GLY A 195 1.27 47.53 18.98
C GLY A 195 0.68 48.40 17.86
N GLN A 196 1.39 49.47 17.50
CA GLN A 196 0.88 50.56 16.68
C GLN A 196 1.97 51.03 15.70
N ASN A 197 1.65 51.18 14.40
CA ASN A 197 1.94 52.41 13.65
C ASN A 197 1.47 52.41 12.18
N ASN A 198 1.07 53.61 11.78
CA ASN A 198 0.62 54.10 10.48
C ASN A 198 1.73 53.98 9.39
N ILE A 199 1.54 54.25 8.09
CA ILE A 199 0.83 55.37 7.44
C ILE A 199 0.15 54.97 6.11
N ASN A 200 -1.00 55.60 5.83
CA ASN A 200 -1.77 55.50 4.59
C ASN A 200 -1.15 56.29 3.42
N ALA A 201 -1.38 55.84 2.17
CA ALA A 201 -1.99 56.63 1.08
C ALA A 201 -1.87 55.92 -0.28
N LYS A 202 -2.76 56.10 -1.26
CA LYS A 202 -4.21 56.41 -1.27
C LYS A 202 -4.70 56.11 -2.71
N LEU A 203 -5.85 55.46 -2.90
CA LEU A 203 -6.42 55.31 -4.25
C LEU A 203 -6.99 56.64 -4.75
N ALA A 204 -7.03 56.78 -6.08
CA ALA A 204 -7.98 57.64 -6.79
C ALA A 204 -8.95 56.74 -7.57
N GLU A 205 -10.22 57.14 -7.63
CA GLU A 205 -11.33 56.30 -8.09
C GLU A 205 -11.75 56.63 -9.53
N THR A 206 -12.33 55.65 -10.23
CA THR A 206 -13.50 55.91 -11.09
C THR A 206 -14.30 54.63 -11.34
N ASN A 207 -15.62 54.79 -11.47
CA ASN A 207 -16.67 53.78 -11.68
C ASN A 207 -17.57 54.27 -12.85
N PRO A 208 -18.49 53.46 -13.42
CA PRO A 208 -18.55 52.00 -13.56
C PRO A 208 -18.97 51.57 -15.01
N ALA A 209 -19.51 50.35 -15.16
CA ALA A 209 -20.05 49.72 -16.39
C ALA A 209 -19.00 49.27 -17.44
N GLU A 210 -19.25 48.28 -18.32
CA GLU A 210 -20.45 47.47 -18.58
C GLU A 210 -20.07 45.98 -18.82
N ILE A 211 -20.99 45.01 -18.66
CA ILE A 211 -20.70 43.57 -18.84
C ILE A 211 -21.52 42.95 -19.98
N LYS A 212 -20.83 42.49 -21.04
CA LYS A 212 -21.26 41.33 -21.86
C LYS A 212 -20.07 40.43 -22.23
N PRO A 213 -20.25 39.09 -22.33
CA PRO A 213 -19.14 38.15 -22.49
C PRO A 213 -18.76 37.90 -23.96
N VAL A 214 -17.48 37.65 -24.21
CA VAL A 214 -16.95 37.27 -25.54
C VAL A 214 -16.52 35.81 -25.54
N VAL A 215 -16.99 35.06 -26.54
CA VAL A 215 -16.53 33.70 -26.85
C VAL A 215 -15.24 33.78 -27.66
N ILE A 216 -14.15 33.18 -27.18
CA ILE A 216 -12.88 33.10 -27.92
C ILE A 216 -12.76 31.72 -28.58
N THR A 217 -13.27 31.62 -29.82
CA THR A 217 -12.87 30.58 -30.77
C THR A 217 -11.50 30.90 -31.37
N THR A 218 -10.65 29.90 -31.54
CA THR A 218 -9.31 30.04 -32.12
C THR A 218 -9.35 30.30 -33.62
N ALA A 219 -8.70 31.38 -34.07
CA ALA A 219 -8.28 31.62 -35.45
C ALA A 219 -6.83 32.18 -35.44
N LEU A 220 -6.07 32.03 -36.54
CA LEU A 220 -4.61 32.22 -36.52
C LEU A 220 -4.09 32.96 -37.76
N GLY A 221 -3.20 33.94 -37.53
CA GLY A 221 -2.33 34.59 -38.51
C GLY A 221 -2.74 36.02 -38.91
N PRO A 222 -1.89 36.74 -39.69
CA PRO A 222 -0.46 36.53 -39.89
C PRO A 222 0.40 37.82 -39.82
N GLY A 223 1.72 37.67 -39.63
CA GLY A 223 2.71 38.74 -39.74
C GLY A 223 3.79 38.69 -38.64
N SER A 224 5.08 38.91 -38.89
CA SER A 224 5.79 39.09 -40.18
C SER A 224 7.20 38.51 -40.09
N LEU A 225 7.76 38.06 -41.20
CA LEU A 225 9.16 37.63 -41.32
C LEU A 225 10.04 38.81 -41.78
N VAL A 226 11.29 38.82 -41.31
CA VAL A 226 12.39 39.58 -41.92
C VAL A 226 13.47 38.57 -42.33
N SER A 227 14.09 38.79 -43.48
CA SER A 227 14.95 37.82 -44.17
C SER A 227 16.41 38.26 -44.24
N SER A 228 17.30 37.30 -44.36
CA SER A 228 18.57 37.41 -45.10
C SER A 228 18.94 36.04 -45.67
N SER A 229 19.79 36.01 -46.69
CA SER A 229 19.90 34.88 -47.62
C SER A 229 21.34 34.51 -47.98
N GLY A 230 21.54 33.23 -48.32
CA GLY A 230 22.75 32.67 -48.90
C GLY A 230 22.47 31.23 -49.31
N GLY A 231 22.71 30.88 -50.58
CA GLY A 231 22.23 29.62 -51.17
C GLY A 231 23.27 28.85 -51.96
N GLY A 232 22.98 27.58 -52.22
CA GLY A 232 23.73 26.68 -53.10
C GLY A 232 22.83 25.52 -53.53
N ILE A 233 22.85 25.14 -54.81
CA ILE A 233 21.85 24.26 -55.44
C ILE A 233 22.51 23.08 -56.14
N VAL A 234 22.11 21.85 -55.78
CA VAL A 234 22.11 20.67 -56.68
C VAL A 234 20.85 19.85 -56.38
N GLY A 235 20.28 19.22 -57.40
CA GLY A 235 18.96 18.57 -57.39
C GLY A 235 18.93 17.06 -57.06
N PRO A 236 17.89 16.31 -57.51
CA PRO A 236 16.99 15.71 -56.51
C PRO A 236 16.66 14.22 -56.68
N ALA A 237 16.28 13.56 -55.57
CA ALA A 237 15.55 12.30 -55.54
C ALA A 237 14.56 12.29 -54.35
N GLY A 238 13.37 11.71 -54.52
CA GLY A 238 12.24 11.92 -53.61
C GLY A 238 12.00 10.83 -52.55
N GLY A 239 11.39 11.23 -51.43
CA GLY A 239 10.86 10.35 -50.39
C GLY A 239 10.08 11.15 -49.36
N ALA A 240 8.78 10.86 -49.17
CA ALA A 240 7.88 11.75 -48.43
C ALA A 240 8.08 11.70 -46.90
N GLY A 241 8.38 12.85 -46.29
CA GLY A 241 8.43 13.03 -44.84
C GLY A 241 7.13 13.61 -44.27
N GLY A 242 6.62 13.01 -43.18
CA GLY A 242 5.56 13.60 -42.36
C GLY A 242 6.14 14.57 -41.32
N ILE A 243 5.52 15.74 -41.14
CA ILE A 243 6.10 16.87 -40.41
C ILE A 243 6.12 16.62 -38.89
N SER A 244 7.27 16.89 -38.26
CA SER A 244 7.44 16.99 -36.81
C SER A 244 7.37 18.46 -36.38
N LEU A 245 6.54 18.76 -35.37
CA LEU A 245 6.50 20.05 -34.68
C LEU A 245 6.23 19.79 -33.18
N TYR A 246 6.93 20.52 -32.32
CA TYR A 246 6.89 20.42 -30.84
C TYR A 246 7.31 19.06 -30.23
N SER A 247 8.57 18.67 -30.42
CA SER A 247 9.20 17.54 -29.70
C SER A 247 10.65 17.79 -29.22
N ASN A 248 10.89 18.91 -28.50
CA ASN A 248 12.21 19.23 -27.93
C ASN A 248 12.30 19.17 -26.38
N GLY A 249 11.28 18.62 -25.69
CA GLY A 249 11.28 18.45 -24.22
C GLY A 249 10.96 17.04 -23.74
N CYS A 250 10.94 16.03 -24.63
CA CYS A 250 10.44 14.68 -24.31
C CYS A 250 11.49 13.56 -24.44
N SER A 251 12.63 13.81 -25.07
CA SER A 251 13.72 12.84 -25.26
C SER A 251 14.54 12.61 -24.00
N GLU A 252 14.45 13.48 -22.99
CA GLU A 252 15.31 13.41 -21.81
C GLU A 252 14.94 12.31 -20.81
N PHE A 253 13.68 11.83 -20.89
CA PHE A 253 13.09 10.82 -20.02
C PHE A 253 12.94 9.45 -20.69
N SER A 254 13.45 9.26 -21.91
CA SER A 254 13.37 7.96 -22.59
C SER A 254 14.45 6.99 -22.11
N LEU A 255 14.13 5.70 -22.16
CA LEU A 255 15.10 4.63 -21.95
C LEU A 255 16.13 4.60 -23.08
N LYS A 256 17.42 4.55 -22.75
CA LYS A 256 18.51 4.46 -23.74
C LYS A 256 19.16 3.07 -23.68
N GLU A 257 19.30 2.40 -24.81
CA GLU A 257 20.09 1.16 -24.90
C GLU A 257 21.59 1.50 -24.86
N THR A 258 22.38 0.73 -24.12
CA THR A 258 23.82 0.99 -23.90
C THR A 258 24.66 -0.23 -24.30
N SER A 259 25.92 0.00 -24.67
CA SER A 259 26.88 -1.03 -25.09
C SER A 259 28.17 -1.04 -24.24
N PRO A 260 28.06 -1.26 -22.91
CA PRO A 260 29.21 -1.35 -22.01
C PRO A 260 30.16 -2.50 -22.36
N ARG A 261 31.43 -2.41 -21.93
CA ARG A 261 32.44 -3.47 -22.20
C ARG A 261 32.34 -4.57 -21.15
N LEU A 262 31.27 -5.36 -21.25
CA LEU A 262 30.99 -6.50 -20.39
C LEU A 262 32.05 -7.61 -20.52
N GLY A 263 32.31 -8.35 -19.43
CA GLY A 263 33.29 -9.43 -19.39
C GLY A 263 33.01 -10.59 -20.37
N GLY A 264 31.74 -10.83 -20.74
CA GLY A 264 31.32 -11.86 -21.71
C GLY A 264 31.61 -11.51 -23.18
N GLY A 265 32.89 -11.29 -23.53
CA GLY A 265 33.31 -10.98 -24.90
C GLY A 265 33.00 -12.10 -25.92
N ARG A 266 32.58 -11.74 -27.14
CA ARG A 266 32.05 -12.67 -28.17
C ARG A 266 32.96 -13.83 -28.61
N LEU A 267 34.25 -13.85 -28.22
CA LEU A 267 35.22 -14.86 -28.70
C LEU A 267 35.29 -16.14 -27.85
N ASN A 268 35.09 -16.08 -26.53
CA ASN A 268 35.14 -17.28 -25.67
C ASN A 268 33.73 -17.70 -25.25
N ARG A 269 33.20 -18.74 -25.89
CA ARG A 269 31.89 -19.33 -25.56
C ARG A 269 32.00 -20.74 -24.98
N ASP A 270 33.01 -20.95 -24.15
CA ASP A 270 33.13 -22.15 -23.32
C ASP A 270 32.03 -22.15 -22.25
N LYS A 271 31.49 -23.33 -21.97
CA LYS A 271 30.19 -23.48 -21.28
C LYS A 271 30.23 -23.30 -19.75
N THR A 272 31.34 -22.81 -19.22
CA THR A 272 31.51 -22.42 -17.82
C THR A 272 31.50 -20.90 -17.72
N SER A 273 30.29 -20.31 -17.75
CA SER A 273 30.08 -18.87 -17.66
C SER A 273 30.76 -18.27 -16.43
N SER A 274 31.62 -17.27 -16.62
CA SER A 274 32.23 -16.54 -15.52
C SER A 274 31.16 -15.73 -14.76
N THR A 275 31.23 -15.74 -13.43
CA THR A 275 30.23 -15.18 -12.50
C THR A 275 30.02 -13.65 -12.60
N TYR A 276 30.75 -12.99 -13.50
CA TYR A 276 30.87 -11.53 -13.65
C TYR A 276 30.78 -11.08 -15.13
N ASP A 277 30.08 -11.85 -15.96
CA ASP A 277 29.96 -11.60 -17.40
C ASP A 277 29.00 -10.46 -17.80
N LEU A 278 28.14 -10.01 -16.89
CA LEU A 278 27.22 -8.87 -17.04
C LEU A 278 27.77 -7.55 -16.50
N VAL A 279 29.03 -7.49 -16.09
CA VAL A 279 29.67 -6.27 -15.58
C VAL A 279 30.99 -5.96 -16.29
N GLU A 280 31.45 -4.70 -16.23
CA GLU A 280 32.79 -4.33 -16.71
C GLU A 280 33.85 -4.83 -15.70
N LEU A 281 34.91 -5.48 -16.18
CA LEU A 281 36.00 -5.96 -15.33
C LEU A 281 36.79 -4.80 -14.73
N MET A 282 36.74 -4.64 -13.41
CA MET A 282 37.47 -3.63 -12.66
C MET A 282 38.72 -4.25 -12.03
N GLN A 283 39.89 -3.70 -12.35
CA GLN A 283 41.17 -4.15 -11.80
C GLN A 283 41.53 -3.38 -10.52
N TYR A 284 41.98 -4.12 -9.52
CA TYR A 284 42.39 -3.62 -8.21
C TYR A 284 43.76 -4.17 -7.84
N LEU A 285 44.54 -3.36 -7.14
CA LEU A 285 45.71 -3.79 -6.40
C LEU A 285 45.30 -4.02 -4.94
N TYR A 286 45.44 -5.25 -4.47
CA TYR A 286 45.17 -5.64 -3.10
C TYR A 286 46.46 -5.70 -2.28
N VAL A 287 46.40 -5.16 -1.05
CA VAL A 287 47.47 -5.24 -0.05
C VAL A 287 46.84 -5.71 1.26
N ARG A 288 47.11 -6.94 1.68
CA ARG A 288 46.68 -7.51 2.96
C ARG A 288 47.82 -7.37 3.97
N VAL A 289 47.64 -6.54 5.00
CA VAL A 289 48.57 -6.44 6.13
C VAL A 289 48.02 -7.29 7.27
N VAL A 290 48.69 -8.42 7.55
CA VAL A 290 48.20 -9.40 8.52
C VAL A 290 48.67 -9.04 9.92
N LYS A 291 49.98 -8.94 10.13
CA LYS A 291 50.59 -8.70 11.44
C LYS A 291 52.00 -8.12 11.36
N ALA A 292 52.50 -7.59 12.47
CA ALA A 292 53.90 -7.24 12.66
C ALA A 292 54.45 -7.84 13.96
N LYS A 293 55.74 -8.12 13.96
CA LYS A 293 56.55 -8.56 15.10
C LYS A 293 57.79 -7.67 15.17
N ASP A 294 58.13 -7.18 16.35
CA ASP A 294 59.37 -6.45 16.60
C ASP A 294 60.35 -7.34 17.40
N ASN A 295 61.65 -7.13 17.19
CA ASN A 295 62.72 -7.80 17.94
C ASN A 295 63.12 -7.00 19.19
N MET A 296 62.74 -5.72 19.28
CA MET A 296 62.67 -4.98 20.54
C MET A 296 61.21 -4.76 20.93
N CYS A 297 60.89 -4.63 22.22
CA CYS A 297 59.49 -4.49 22.62
C CYS A 297 58.87 -3.19 22.08
N PHE A 298 57.84 -3.31 21.23
CA PHE A 298 56.94 -2.22 20.84
C PHE A 298 56.49 -1.45 22.11
N GLY A 299 56.99 -0.23 22.31
CA GLY A 299 56.91 0.45 23.61
C GLY A 299 55.51 0.88 24.04
N GLY A 300 54.78 0.00 24.74
CA GLY A 300 53.69 0.32 25.68
C GLY A 300 52.44 1.06 25.16
N GLY A 301 52.32 1.33 23.85
CA GLY A 301 51.25 2.16 23.28
C GLY A 301 50.65 1.60 22.00
N GLU A 302 49.80 2.38 21.35
CA GLU A 302 49.09 1.97 20.14
C GLU A 302 50.04 1.83 18.93
N VAL A 303 49.88 0.77 18.14
CA VAL A 303 50.63 0.51 16.90
C VAL A 303 49.67 0.46 15.72
N VAL A 304 50.10 1.05 14.59
CA VAL A 304 49.28 1.23 13.39
C VAL A 304 50.13 0.95 12.14
N ALA A 305 49.64 0.09 11.25
CA ALA A 305 50.16 -0.02 9.90
C ALA A 305 49.45 0.95 8.93
N GLU A 306 50.22 1.54 8.03
CA GLU A 306 49.81 2.52 7.01
C GLU A 306 50.28 2.02 5.64
N VAL A 307 49.37 1.90 4.67
CA VAL A 307 49.68 1.55 3.28
C VAL A 307 49.53 2.79 2.40
N LYS A 308 50.61 3.20 1.74
CA LYS A 308 50.68 4.40 0.91
C LYS A 308 50.96 4.05 -0.54
N LEU A 309 50.19 4.63 -1.45
CA LEU A 309 50.34 4.47 -2.91
C LEU A 309 50.17 5.83 -3.58
N GLY A 310 51.29 6.49 -3.89
CA GLY A 310 51.30 7.89 -4.33
C GLY A 310 50.63 8.79 -3.28
N ASN A 311 49.55 9.47 -3.66
CA ASN A 311 48.77 10.34 -2.77
C ASN A 311 47.73 9.60 -1.91
N TYR A 312 47.45 8.32 -2.15
CA TYR A 312 46.46 7.57 -1.38
C TYR A 312 47.09 6.94 -0.13
N ARG A 313 46.49 7.21 1.04
CA ARG A 313 46.93 6.73 2.37
C ARG A 313 45.82 5.88 3.00
N GLY A 314 46.01 4.57 3.07
CA GLY A 314 45.18 3.65 3.84
C GLY A 314 45.77 3.41 5.23
N VAL A 315 44.94 3.39 6.27
CA VAL A 315 45.39 3.23 7.67
C VAL A 315 44.61 2.08 8.34
N THR A 316 45.31 1.28 9.13
CA THR A 316 44.72 0.15 9.87
C THR A 316 44.03 0.59 11.18
N LYS A 317 43.29 -0.33 11.81
CA LYS A 317 42.86 -0.16 13.21
C LYS A 317 44.07 0.14 14.11
N LYS A 318 43.89 1.05 15.08
CA LYS A 318 44.79 1.14 16.23
C LYS A 318 44.68 -0.15 17.05
N VAL A 319 45.82 -0.75 17.38
CA VAL A 319 45.91 -1.94 18.24
C VAL A 319 46.90 -1.63 19.36
N ILE A 320 46.56 -1.95 20.61
CA ILE A 320 47.47 -1.76 21.75
C ILE A 320 48.66 -2.71 21.59
N SER A 321 49.88 -2.21 21.83
CA SER A 321 51.10 -3.02 21.74
C SER A 321 51.00 -4.31 22.57
N SER A 322 51.25 -5.42 21.87
CA SER A 322 51.77 -6.66 22.44
C SER A 322 52.97 -7.10 21.58
N SER A 323 53.73 -8.11 22.01
CA SER A 323 54.88 -8.62 21.25
C SER A 323 54.53 -9.15 19.84
N ASN A 324 53.24 -9.42 19.58
CA ASN A 324 52.71 -9.59 18.24
C ASN A 324 51.52 -8.64 18.05
N VAL A 325 51.50 -7.88 16.95
CA VAL A 325 50.39 -6.99 16.59
C VAL A 325 49.69 -7.56 15.36
N GLU A 326 48.40 -7.94 15.48
CA GLU A 326 47.62 -8.48 14.36
C GLU A 326 46.50 -7.51 13.94
N TRP A 327 46.39 -7.22 12.64
CA TRP A 327 45.36 -6.35 12.06
C TRP A 327 44.42 -7.09 11.11
N GLY A 328 44.93 -8.07 10.34
CA GLY A 328 44.16 -8.85 9.37
C GLY A 328 43.52 -8.06 8.21
N GLN A 329 43.93 -6.81 7.97
CA GLN A 329 43.21 -5.85 7.15
C GLN A 329 43.67 -5.85 5.68
N VAL A 330 42.72 -5.75 4.75
CA VAL A 330 42.98 -5.60 3.30
C VAL A 330 42.71 -4.17 2.83
N PHE A 331 43.56 -3.66 1.97
CA PHE A 331 43.40 -2.42 1.22
C PHE A 331 43.30 -2.73 -0.27
N ALA A 332 42.37 -2.10 -0.98
CA ALA A 332 42.10 -2.26 -2.40
C ALA A 332 42.22 -0.90 -3.11
N PHE A 333 43.27 -0.75 -3.91
CA PHE A 333 43.51 0.43 -4.73
C PHE A 333 42.97 0.16 -6.13
N SER A 334 41.97 0.94 -6.55
CA SER A 334 41.42 0.86 -7.92
C SER A 334 42.53 1.22 -8.93
N LYS A 335 42.61 0.54 -10.08
CA LYS A 335 43.66 0.79 -11.09
C LYS A 335 43.76 2.26 -11.50
N ASP A 336 42.61 2.94 -11.61
CA ASP A 336 42.51 4.38 -11.91
C ASP A 336 43.19 5.30 -10.87
N CYS A 337 43.45 4.78 -9.67
CA CYS A 337 44.09 5.48 -8.55
C CYS A 337 45.60 5.21 -8.43
N ILE A 338 46.18 4.35 -9.28
CA ILE A 338 47.60 3.99 -9.21
C ILE A 338 48.44 5.13 -9.83
N GLN A 339 49.00 5.96 -8.95
CA GLN A 339 49.81 7.15 -9.31
C GLN A 339 51.32 6.95 -9.11
N SER A 340 51.74 5.76 -8.65
CA SER A 340 53.12 5.40 -8.31
C SER A 340 53.42 4.00 -8.82
N SER A 341 54.66 3.74 -9.22
CA SER A 341 55.16 2.39 -9.55
C SER A 341 55.46 1.54 -8.31
N MET A 342 55.43 2.13 -7.11
CA MET A 342 55.73 1.45 -5.85
C MET A 342 54.62 1.65 -4.80
N VAL A 343 54.38 0.61 -4.00
CA VAL A 343 53.61 0.65 -2.74
C VAL A 343 54.57 0.76 -1.58
N GLU A 344 54.26 1.62 -0.60
CA GLU A 344 54.95 1.69 0.68
C GLU A 344 54.04 1.18 1.81
N VAL A 345 54.59 0.43 2.75
CA VAL A 345 53.92 -0.01 4.00
C VAL A 345 54.77 0.47 5.17
N PHE A 346 54.22 1.37 5.98
CA PHE A 346 54.85 1.91 7.19
C PHE A 346 54.19 1.32 8.43
N VAL A 347 54.99 1.00 9.45
CA VAL A 347 54.48 0.73 10.80
C VAL A 347 54.83 1.92 11.69
N LYS A 348 53.83 2.50 12.34
CA LYS A 348 53.91 3.75 13.13
C LYS A 348 53.32 3.57 14.52
N HIS A 349 53.70 4.45 15.44
CA HIS A 349 53.08 4.55 16.76
C HIS A 349 51.86 5.48 16.71
N GLY A 350 50.73 5.10 17.31
CA GLY A 350 49.42 5.71 17.08
C GLY A 350 49.26 7.20 17.46
N ASN A 351 50.26 7.78 18.13
CA ASN A 351 50.31 9.17 18.58
C ASN A 351 51.57 9.93 18.10
N LYS A 352 52.34 9.41 17.13
CA LYS A 352 53.49 10.08 16.51
C LYS A 352 53.56 9.77 15.01
N ASP A 353 53.94 10.74 14.18
CA ASP A 353 54.22 10.48 12.75
C ASP A 353 55.53 9.69 12.51
N ASP A 354 56.33 9.49 13.56
CA ASP A 354 57.49 8.60 13.57
C ASP A 354 57.11 7.16 13.18
N TYR A 355 57.72 6.67 12.10
CA TYR A 355 57.68 5.25 11.74
C TYR A 355 58.76 4.46 12.50
N LEU A 356 58.36 3.26 12.91
CA LEU A 356 59.19 2.19 13.49
C LEU A 356 59.88 1.38 12.39
N GLY A 357 59.26 1.29 11.21
CA GLY A 357 59.83 0.60 10.06
C GLY A 357 59.02 0.82 8.78
N ARG A 358 59.66 0.59 7.63
CA ARG A 358 59.03 0.64 6.30
C ARG A 358 59.37 -0.61 5.46
N VAL A 359 58.46 -1.01 4.59
CA VAL A 359 58.68 -1.96 3.48
C VAL A 359 58.09 -1.35 2.21
N TRP A 360 58.66 -1.65 1.05
CA TRP A 360 58.16 -1.18 -0.25
C TRP A 360 58.20 -2.30 -1.29
N PHE A 361 57.34 -2.20 -2.30
CA PHE A 361 57.15 -3.20 -3.36
C PHE A 361 57.02 -2.52 -4.72
N ASP A 362 57.71 -3.00 -5.75
CA ASP A 362 57.52 -2.58 -7.14
C ASP A 362 56.30 -3.29 -7.76
N LEU A 363 55.41 -2.53 -8.39
CA LEU A 363 54.18 -3.05 -9.01
C LEU A 363 54.42 -3.97 -10.21
N ASN A 364 55.60 -3.95 -10.83
CA ASN A 364 55.95 -4.84 -11.92
C ASN A 364 56.16 -6.29 -11.45
N GLU A 365 56.56 -6.48 -10.20
CA GLU A 365 56.80 -7.79 -9.57
C GLU A 365 55.53 -8.40 -8.94
N VAL A 366 54.45 -7.61 -8.82
CA VAL A 366 53.22 -8.03 -8.14
C VAL A 366 52.43 -9.05 -8.97
N PRO A 367 52.16 -10.26 -8.44
CA PRO A 367 51.44 -11.31 -9.16
C PRO A 367 49.99 -10.93 -9.44
N ARG A 368 49.43 -11.49 -10.52
CA ARG A 368 48.00 -11.40 -10.84
C ARG A 368 47.28 -12.67 -10.38
N ARG A 369 46.12 -12.50 -9.74
CA ARG A 369 45.21 -13.56 -9.28
C ARG A 369 43.82 -13.27 -9.86
N VAL A 370 43.16 -14.27 -10.43
CA VAL A 370 41.73 -14.20 -10.81
C VAL A 370 41.05 -15.49 -10.35
N PRO A 371 39.89 -15.44 -9.65
CA PRO A 371 39.15 -16.65 -9.30
C PRO A 371 38.93 -17.55 -10.54
N PRO A 372 39.26 -18.85 -10.48
CA PRO A 372 39.36 -19.68 -9.28
C PRO A 372 40.73 -19.74 -8.56
N ASP A 373 41.72 -18.91 -8.93
CA ASP A 373 43.06 -18.95 -8.32
C ASP A 373 43.04 -18.87 -6.78
N SER A 374 43.79 -19.77 -6.13
CA SER A 374 43.93 -19.83 -4.67
C SER A 374 44.50 -18.52 -4.07
N PRO A 375 44.10 -18.12 -2.85
CA PRO A 375 44.63 -16.92 -2.21
C PRO A 375 46.13 -17.04 -1.94
N LEU A 376 46.87 -15.97 -2.22
CA LEU A 376 48.32 -15.90 -2.00
C LEU A 376 48.64 -15.88 -0.50
N ALA A 377 49.52 -16.79 -0.09
CA ALA A 377 49.98 -16.91 1.29
C ALA A 377 50.72 -15.62 1.73
N PRO A 378 50.39 -15.04 2.90
CA PRO A 378 51.12 -13.91 3.46
C PRO A 378 52.58 -14.26 3.75
N GLN A 379 53.50 -13.39 3.33
CA GLN A 379 54.95 -13.55 3.52
C GLN A 379 55.48 -12.55 4.54
N TRP A 380 56.57 -12.90 5.23
CA TRP A 380 57.28 -12.00 6.14
C TRP A 380 58.32 -11.17 5.38
N TYR A 381 58.31 -9.87 5.61
CA TYR A 381 59.30 -8.92 5.07
C TYR A 381 59.98 -8.15 6.20
N ARG A 382 61.30 -7.98 6.12
CA ARG A 382 62.07 -7.17 7.07
C ARG A 382 61.90 -5.69 6.80
N MET A 383 61.58 -4.94 7.85
CA MET A 383 61.41 -3.50 7.77
C MET A 383 62.76 -2.78 7.76
N GLU A 384 62.86 -1.70 6.99
CA GLU A 384 63.95 -0.73 7.05
C GLU A 384 63.68 0.28 8.17
N ASP A 385 64.65 0.50 9.05
CA ASP A 385 64.68 1.66 9.96
C ASP A 385 64.86 2.98 9.17
N LYS A 386 64.68 4.12 9.83
CA LYS A 386 64.90 5.49 9.30
C LYS A 386 66.26 5.68 8.60
N LYS A 387 67.28 4.88 8.95
CA LYS A 387 68.62 4.91 8.33
C LYS A 387 68.79 3.95 7.13
N GLY A 388 67.74 3.23 6.72
CA GLY A 388 67.80 2.18 5.69
C GLY A 388 68.37 0.84 6.17
N ASP A 389 68.72 0.73 7.45
CA ASP A 389 69.31 -0.46 8.07
C ASP A 389 68.23 -1.55 8.24
N LYS A 390 68.45 -2.73 7.64
CA LYS A 390 67.58 -3.92 7.70
C LYS A 390 67.96 -4.88 8.82
N SER A 391 69.02 -4.61 9.58
CA SER A 391 69.49 -5.46 10.69
C SER A 391 68.77 -5.20 12.02
N LYS A 392 68.08 -4.06 12.14
CA LYS A 392 67.46 -3.57 13.40
C LYS A 392 65.95 -3.37 13.34
N GLY A 393 65.36 -3.37 12.15
CA GLY A 393 63.90 -3.31 11.99
C GLY A 393 63.23 -4.65 12.31
N GLY A 394 61.99 -4.58 12.79
CA GLY A 394 61.12 -5.75 12.94
C GLY A 394 60.69 -6.37 11.60
N GLU A 395 59.83 -7.38 11.67
CA GLU A 395 59.28 -8.10 10.52
C GLU A 395 57.76 -7.87 10.40
N VAL A 396 57.27 -7.65 9.18
CA VAL A 396 55.85 -7.41 8.87
C VAL A 396 55.35 -8.45 7.86
N MET A 397 54.17 -9.01 8.14
CA MET A 397 53.53 -10.04 7.32
C MET A 397 52.51 -9.39 6.36
N VAL A 398 52.80 -9.48 5.07
CA VAL A 398 52.01 -8.85 3.99
C VAL A 398 51.75 -9.86 2.86
N SER A 399 50.63 -9.74 2.16
CA SER A 399 50.51 -10.22 0.78
C SER A 399 49.99 -9.12 -0.14
N ILE A 400 50.56 -9.03 -1.34
CA ILE A 400 50.24 -8.03 -2.36
C ILE A 400 49.95 -8.73 -3.69
N TRP A 401 48.84 -8.37 -4.35
CA TRP A 401 48.44 -8.95 -5.63
C TRP A 401 47.52 -8.04 -6.44
N PHE A 402 47.57 -8.17 -7.77
CA PHE A 402 46.56 -7.62 -8.66
C PHE A 402 45.40 -8.61 -8.80
N GLY A 403 44.16 -8.13 -8.65
CA GLY A 403 42.95 -8.92 -8.85
C GLY A 403 41.80 -8.12 -9.44
N THR A 404 40.60 -8.70 -9.40
CA THR A 404 39.35 -8.09 -9.90
C THR A 404 38.32 -7.91 -8.79
N GLN A 405 37.14 -7.35 -9.09
CA GLN A 405 36.02 -7.30 -8.14
C GLN A 405 35.42 -8.68 -7.77
N ALA A 406 35.91 -9.76 -8.39
CA ALA A 406 35.51 -11.14 -8.10
C ALA A 406 36.32 -11.77 -6.95
N ASP A 407 37.42 -11.14 -6.52
CA ASP A 407 38.23 -11.63 -5.40
C ASP A 407 37.41 -11.59 -4.09
N GLU A 408 37.49 -12.65 -3.29
CA GLU A 408 36.83 -12.77 -1.99
C GLU A 408 37.14 -11.56 -1.08
N ALA A 409 38.38 -11.08 -1.13
CA ALA A 409 38.86 -9.95 -0.36
C ALA A 409 38.24 -8.60 -0.77
N PHE A 410 37.62 -8.49 -1.95
CA PHE A 410 36.97 -7.27 -2.44
C PHE A 410 35.89 -6.74 -1.49
N SER A 411 35.15 -7.66 -0.87
CA SER A 411 34.05 -7.37 0.06
C SER A 411 34.51 -6.92 1.44
N GLU A 412 35.72 -7.33 1.85
CA GLU A 412 36.29 -7.01 3.16
C GLU A 412 37.14 -5.73 3.13
N ALA A 413 37.79 -5.46 2.00
CA ALA A 413 38.83 -4.45 1.85
C ALA A 413 38.35 -2.99 2.01
N TRP A 414 39.26 -2.16 2.52
CA TRP A 414 39.18 -0.70 2.41
C TRP A 414 39.42 -0.27 0.96
N HIS A 415 38.63 0.66 0.42
CA HIS A 415 38.73 1.09 -0.99
C HIS A 415 39.34 2.49 -1.12
N SER A 416 40.30 2.68 -2.03
CA SER A 416 41.00 3.97 -2.23
C SER A 416 40.06 5.14 -2.55
N LYS A 417 38.92 4.87 -3.21
CA LYS A 417 37.87 5.86 -3.54
C LYS A 417 36.94 6.20 -2.36
N ALA A 418 37.15 5.60 -1.19
CA ALA A 418 36.43 5.89 0.06
C ALA A 418 37.33 6.47 1.16
N ALA A 419 38.55 6.91 0.82
CA ALA A 419 39.57 7.36 1.78
C ALA A 419 39.15 8.53 2.69
N ASN A 420 38.12 9.30 2.30
CA ASN A 420 37.59 10.43 3.08
C ASN A 420 36.63 9.99 4.22
N VAL A 421 36.22 8.71 4.26
CA VAL A 421 35.32 8.17 5.29
C VAL A 421 36.12 7.80 6.55
N HIS A 422 35.61 8.15 7.73
CA HIS A 422 36.23 7.75 9.00
C HIS A 422 36.25 6.22 9.15
N PHE A 423 37.23 5.67 9.87
CA PHE A 423 37.41 4.21 9.99
C PHE A 423 36.12 3.50 10.46
N GLU A 424 35.42 4.10 11.42
CA GLU A 424 34.16 3.59 11.97
C GLU A 424 33.02 3.55 10.94
N GLY A 425 33.03 4.48 9.98
CA GLY A 425 32.11 4.51 8.84
C GLY A 425 32.39 3.45 7.77
N LEU A 426 33.54 2.76 7.81
CA LEU A 426 33.88 1.73 6.81
C LEU A 426 32.92 0.54 6.81
N CYS A 427 32.20 0.30 7.91
CA CYS A 427 31.14 -0.71 7.92
C CYS A 427 29.85 -0.24 7.22
N SER A 428 29.57 1.07 7.11
CA SER A 428 28.36 1.59 6.46
C SER A 428 28.43 1.56 4.92
N ILE A 429 29.64 1.53 4.36
CA ILE A 429 29.89 1.61 2.92
C ILE A 429 29.99 0.25 2.20
N LYS A 430 30.00 -0.87 2.93
CA LYS A 430 30.15 -2.22 2.34
C LYS A 430 28.93 -2.64 1.50
N SER A 431 29.17 -3.44 0.46
CA SER A 431 28.09 -4.21 -0.20
C SER A 431 27.63 -5.34 0.72
N LYS A 432 26.35 -5.73 0.60
CA LYS A 432 25.78 -6.83 1.39
C LYS A 432 24.55 -7.46 0.73
N VAL A 433 24.48 -8.79 0.83
CA VAL A 433 23.25 -9.56 0.59
C VAL A 433 22.52 -9.74 1.92
N TYR A 434 21.21 -9.50 1.94
CA TYR A 434 20.34 -9.75 3.08
C TYR A 434 19.23 -10.71 2.65
N LEU A 435 18.76 -11.52 3.60
CA LEU A 435 17.59 -12.37 3.42
C LEU A 435 16.45 -11.81 4.28
N SER A 436 15.27 -11.61 3.72
CA SER A 436 14.10 -11.27 4.51
C SER A 436 13.69 -12.47 5.37
N PRO A 437 13.16 -12.25 6.59
CA PRO A 437 12.63 -13.33 7.40
C PRO A 437 11.45 -14.01 6.70
N LYS A 438 11.29 -15.32 6.90
CA LYS A 438 10.08 -16.03 6.44
C LYS A 438 8.91 -15.62 7.33
N LEU A 439 7.98 -14.87 6.75
CA LEU A 439 6.81 -14.35 7.44
C LEU A 439 5.65 -15.35 7.40
N TRP A 440 4.99 -15.55 8.55
CA TRP A 440 3.82 -16.39 8.75
C TRP A 440 2.62 -15.53 9.18
N TYR A 441 1.41 -15.96 8.81
CA TYR A 441 0.19 -15.42 9.41
C TYR A 441 -0.20 -16.28 10.63
N LEU A 442 -0.17 -15.68 11.81
CA LEU A 442 -0.71 -16.26 13.03
C LEU A 442 -2.19 -15.90 13.15
N ARG A 443 -3.07 -16.90 13.06
CA ARG A 443 -4.50 -16.77 13.29
C ARG A 443 -4.81 -17.05 14.76
N VAL A 444 -5.48 -16.10 15.40
CA VAL A 444 -5.96 -16.19 16.79
C VAL A 444 -7.47 -16.03 16.77
N ALA A 445 -8.19 -17.14 16.72
CA ALA A 445 -9.65 -17.13 16.83
C ALA A 445 -10.05 -17.23 18.31
N VAL A 446 -10.59 -16.12 18.84
CA VAL A 446 -11.08 -16.00 20.21
C VAL A 446 -12.56 -16.38 20.20
N ILE A 447 -12.89 -17.55 20.74
CA ILE A 447 -14.24 -18.13 20.62
C ILE A 447 -15.11 -17.63 21.77
N GLU A 448 -14.76 -18.03 22.98
CA GLU A 448 -15.49 -17.74 24.22
C GLU A 448 -14.55 -17.82 25.42
N ALA A 449 -15.02 -17.40 26.58
CA ALA A 449 -14.41 -17.70 27.87
C ALA A 449 -15.46 -18.17 28.87
N GLN A 450 -15.01 -18.81 29.94
CA GLN A 450 -15.84 -19.37 31.00
C GLN A 450 -15.30 -18.99 32.37
N ASP A 451 -16.22 -18.87 33.34
CA ASP A 451 -15.95 -18.61 34.76
C ASP A 451 -15.15 -17.31 35.02
N ILE A 452 -15.38 -16.25 34.23
CA ILE A 452 -14.75 -14.94 34.45
C ILE A 452 -15.41 -14.21 35.63
N VAL A 453 -14.62 -13.96 36.68
CA VAL A 453 -15.00 -13.17 37.86
C VAL A 453 -14.48 -11.73 37.70
N PRO A 454 -15.35 -10.71 37.52
CA PRO A 454 -14.93 -9.31 37.42
C PRO A 454 -14.25 -8.78 38.70
N GLY A 455 -13.42 -7.74 38.57
CA GLY A 455 -12.68 -7.15 39.69
C GLY A 455 -13.60 -6.52 40.74
N GLU A 456 -13.67 -7.11 41.94
CA GLU A 456 -14.61 -6.74 42.99
C GLU A 456 -14.17 -5.50 43.78
N LYS A 457 -14.39 -4.29 43.23
CA LYS A 457 -14.19 -3.02 43.97
C LYS A 457 -15.30 -1.98 43.77
N GLY A 458 -16.35 -2.12 44.59
CA GLY A 458 -16.95 -0.97 45.28
C GLY A 458 -17.95 -0.10 44.53
N SER A 459 -19.15 -0.61 44.27
CA SER A 459 -20.42 0.15 44.41
C SER A 459 -21.63 -0.79 44.27
N GLY A 460 -22.69 -0.55 45.05
CA GLY A 460 -23.89 -1.40 45.13
C GLY A 460 -24.85 -1.29 43.94
N MET A 461 -24.33 -1.18 42.71
CA MET A 461 -25.13 -1.04 41.49
C MET A 461 -24.72 -2.13 40.50
N MET A 462 -25.68 -2.94 40.04
CA MET A 462 -25.44 -4.14 39.24
C MET A 462 -24.96 -3.77 37.83
N ARG A 463 -23.64 -3.63 37.68
CA ARG A 463 -22.98 -3.18 36.45
C ARG A 463 -22.73 -4.35 35.50
N PHE A 464 -23.19 -4.24 34.27
CA PHE A 464 -22.86 -5.19 33.21
C PHE A 464 -21.36 -5.10 32.87
N PRO A 465 -20.60 -6.22 32.90
CA PRO A 465 -19.17 -6.20 32.60
C PRO A 465 -18.94 -6.09 31.08
N GLU A 466 -18.12 -5.13 30.65
CA GLU A 466 -17.79 -4.87 29.25
C GLU A 466 -16.54 -5.66 28.85
N LEU A 467 -16.64 -6.99 28.86
CA LEU A 467 -15.53 -7.90 28.61
C LEU A 467 -15.08 -7.90 27.13
N PHE A 468 -13.80 -7.64 26.89
CA PHE A 468 -13.14 -7.84 25.59
C PHE A 468 -11.78 -8.53 25.78
N VAL A 469 -11.25 -9.13 24.71
CA VAL A 469 -9.93 -9.75 24.73
C VAL A 469 -8.96 -8.91 23.91
N LYS A 470 -7.92 -8.42 24.58
CA LYS A 470 -6.75 -7.79 23.96
C LYS A 470 -5.70 -8.86 23.72
N VAL A 471 -5.16 -8.87 22.50
CA VAL A 471 -4.19 -9.86 22.03
C VAL A 471 -2.97 -9.13 21.49
N GLN A 472 -1.80 -9.50 21.99
CA GLN A 472 -0.52 -8.87 21.65
C GLN A 472 0.51 -9.90 21.19
N VAL A 473 1.20 -9.59 20.10
CA VAL A 473 2.31 -10.38 19.54
C VAL A 473 3.44 -9.42 19.17
N GLY A 474 4.48 -9.39 20.01
CA GLY A 474 5.52 -8.37 19.95
C GLY A 474 4.93 -6.94 20.02
N ASN A 475 5.15 -6.15 18.97
CA ASN A 475 4.65 -4.78 18.84
C ASN A 475 3.22 -4.68 18.25
N GLN A 476 2.62 -5.80 17.80
CA GLN A 476 1.25 -5.79 17.27
C GLN A 476 0.26 -6.01 18.40
N ILE A 477 -0.72 -5.12 18.54
CA ILE A 477 -1.81 -5.23 19.51
C ILE A 477 -3.14 -5.13 18.75
N MET A 478 -4.04 -6.08 18.98
CA MET A 478 -5.42 -6.06 18.51
C MET A 478 -6.37 -6.29 19.68
N ARG A 479 -7.64 -5.93 19.51
CA ARG A 479 -8.71 -6.14 20.49
C ARG A 479 -9.92 -6.74 19.79
N THR A 480 -10.60 -7.68 20.44
CA THR A 480 -11.96 -8.08 20.03
C THR A 480 -12.92 -6.91 20.28
N LYS A 481 -14.13 -7.00 19.72
CA LYS A 481 -15.27 -6.22 20.23
C LYS A 481 -15.56 -6.61 21.68
N THR A 482 -16.23 -5.71 22.41
CA THR A 482 -16.89 -6.03 23.68
C THR A 482 -17.91 -7.16 23.45
N ALA A 483 -18.00 -8.12 24.37
CA ALA A 483 -18.99 -9.19 24.31
C ALA A 483 -20.42 -8.61 24.34
N GLY A 484 -21.28 -9.07 23.43
CA GLY A 484 -22.69 -8.69 23.44
C GLY A 484 -23.49 -9.52 24.45
N PRO A 485 -24.54 -8.96 25.09
CA PRO A 485 -25.43 -9.74 25.93
C PRO A 485 -26.16 -10.79 25.07
N ASN A 486 -26.14 -12.04 25.53
CA ASN A 486 -26.76 -13.17 24.84
C ASN A 486 -27.80 -13.80 25.80
N PRO A 487 -29.10 -13.84 25.45
CA PRO A 487 -30.15 -14.33 26.35
C PRO A 487 -29.97 -15.80 26.77
N ASN A 488 -29.19 -16.58 26.02
CA ASN A 488 -28.97 -18.01 26.28
C ASN A 488 -27.64 -18.30 27.02
N ARG A 489 -26.94 -17.29 27.58
CA ARG A 489 -25.67 -17.46 28.29
C ARG A 489 -25.54 -16.55 29.50
N SER A 490 -24.89 -17.05 30.56
CA SER A 490 -24.51 -16.24 31.74
C SER A 490 -23.51 -15.14 31.35
N MET A 491 -23.60 -13.98 32.03
CA MET A 491 -22.70 -12.83 31.82
C MET A 491 -21.22 -13.16 32.12
N ILE A 492 -20.99 -14.20 32.92
CA ILE A 492 -19.68 -14.76 33.30
C ILE A 492 -19.01 -15.53 32.15
N ASN A 493 -19.77 -15.91 31.11
CA ASN A 493 -19.36 -16.78 30.01
C ASN A 493 -19.44 -16.07 28.63
N PRO A 494 -18.65 -15.01 28.39
CA PRO A 494 -18.72 -14.19 27.18
C PRO A 494 -18.38 -14.98 25.90
N TYR A 495 -19.01 -14.59 24.80
CA TYR A 495 -18.82 -15.17 23.47
C TYR A 495 -18.46 -14.07 22.47
N TRP A 496 -17.37 -14.26 21.75
CA TRP A 496 -16.87 -13.30 20.74
C TRP A 496 -16.88 -13.92 19.33
N SER A 497 -16.33 -15.12 19.19
CA SER A 497 -16.14 -15.81 17.89
C SER A 497 -15.44 -14.94 16.83
N GLU A 498 -14.43 -14.17 17.23
CA GLU A 498 -13.69 -13.27 16.35
C GLU A 498 -12.31 -13.83 15.97
N GLU A 499 -11.94 -13.73 14.69
CA GLU A 499 -10.61 -14.11 14.20
C GLU A 499 -9.71 -12.88 14.06
N LEU A 500 -8.68 -12.81 14.91
CA LEU A 500 -7.59 -11.85 14.82
C LEU A 500 -6.41 -12.48 14.05
N MET A 501 -5.67 -11.65 13.33
CA MET A 501 -4.58 -12.09 12.43
C MET A 501 -3.34 -11.24 12.68
N PHE A 502 -2.18 -11.88 12.85
CA PHE A 502 -0.90 -11.24 13.15
C PHE A 502 0.19 -11.71 12.19
N VAL A 503 1.20 -10.88 11.92
CA VAL A 503 2.40 -11.29 11.16
C VAL A 503 3.51 -11.68 12.12
N VAL A 504 4.11 -12.85 11.92
CA VAL A 504 5.22 -13.37 12.74
C VAL A 504 6.39 -13.76 11.83
N ALA A 505 7.63 -13.52 12.26
CA ALA A 505 8.83 -13.89 11.52
C ALA A 505 9.44 -15.21 12.03
N GLU A 506 10.10 -15.96 11.15
CA GLU A 506 11.16 -16.90 11.57
C GLU A 506 12.51 -16.17 11.71
N PRO A 507 13.29 -16.42 12.78
CA PRO A 507 13.02 -17.31 13.91
C PRO A 507 11.86 -16.82 14.80
N ILE A 508 11.01 -17.77 15.21
CA ILE A 508 9.80 -17.49 16.00
C ILE A 508 10.20 -17.38 17.48
N GLU A 509 10.59 -16.17 17.85
CA GLU A 509 11.05 -15.78 19.20
C GLU A 509 9.92 -15.13 20.02
N ASP A 510 8.81 -14.76 19.36
CA ASP A 510 7.70 -14.01 19.95
C ASP A 510 6.81 -14.85 20.88
N PHE A 511 6.28 -14.19 21.91
CA PHE A 511 5.20 -14.70 22.76
C PHE A 511 3.86 -14.05 22.37
N LEU A 512 2.80 -14.86 22.37
CA LEU A 512 1.42 -14.46 22.24
C LEU A 512 0.86 -14.19 23.64
N PHE A 513 0.60 -12.93 23.94
CA PHE A 513 -0.06 -12.50 25.17
C PHE A 513 -1.54 -12.28 24.90
N LEU A 514 -2.41 -12.86 25.70
CA LEU A 514 -3.83 -12.49 25.75
C LEU A 514 -4.16 -11.97 27.15
N SER A 515 -4.93 -10.89 27.19
CA SER A 515 -5.54 -10.35 28.41
C SER A 515 -7.03 -10.17 28.17
N VAL A 516 -7.84 -10.74 29.05
CA VAL A 516 -9.26 -10.39 29.17
C VAL A 516 -9.32 -9.09 29.98
N GLU A 517 -9.90 -8.05 29.39
CA GLU A 517 -10.01 -6.73 30.00
C GLU A 517 -11.50 -6.35 30.11
N ASP A 518 -11.92 -5.84 31.28
CA ASP A 518 -13.23 -5.24 31.50
C ASP A 518 -13.11 -3.71 31.41
N ARG A 519 -14.00 -3.05 30.65
CA ARG A 519 -14.05 -1.59 30.59
C ARG A 519 -14.85 -1.05 31.78
N VAL A 520 -14.17 -0.84 32.90
CA VAL A 520 -14.74 -0.24 34.12
C VAL A 520 -15.14 1.23 33.91
N GLY A 521 -14.51 1.96 32.98
CA GLY A 521 -14.94 3.31 32.59
C GLY A 521 -14.28 3.84 31.31
N PRO A 522 -14.61 5.05 30.84
CA PRO A 522 -13.94 5.68 29.71
C PRO A 522 -12.45 5.88 30.03
N GLY A 523 -11.58 5.18 29.30
CA GLY A 523 -10.13 5.16 29.54
C GLY A 523 -9.67 4.33 30.76
N ARG A 524 -10.57 3.64 31.46
CA ARG A 524 -10.25 2.76 32.59
C ARG A 524 -10.63 1.32 32.26
N GLU A 525 -9.63 0.52 31.92
CA GLU A 525 -9.73 -0.88 31.52
C GLU A 525 -8.95 -1.74 32.52
N GLU A 526 -9.58 -2.76 33.09
CA GLU A 526 -9.03 -3.59 34.18
C GLU A 526 -8.85 -5.04 33.70
N ALA A 527 -7.65 -5.62 33.91
CA ALA A 527 -7.32 -6.94 33.39
C ALA A 527 -7.79 -8.05 34.33
N VAL A 528 -8.79 -8.81 33.91
CA VAL A 528 -9.50 -9.84 34.70
C VAL A 528 -8.83 -11.22 34.62
N GLY A 529 -7.94 -11.42 33.66
CA GLY A 529 -7.14 -12.63 33.53
C GLY A 529 -6.20 -12.57 32.33
N ARG A 530 -5.05 -13.24 32.42
CA ARG A 530 -4.02 -13.23 31.37
C ARG A 530 -3.54 -14.64 31.03
N VAL A 531 -3.05 -14.84 29.82
CA VAL A 531 -2.33 -16.05 29.41
C VAL A 531 -1.22 -15.69 28.44
N MET A 532 -0.06 -16.35 28.57
CA MET A 532 1.12 -16.18 27.73
C MET A 532 1.47 -17.51 27.07
N LEU A 533 1.57 -17.52 25.73
CA LEU A 533 1.85 -18.72 24.95
C LEU A 533 3.05 -18.48 24.01
N PRO A 534 4.10 -19.33 24.01
CA PRO A 534 5.19 -19.20 23.05
C PRO A 534 4.69 -19.51 21.63
N VAL A 535 4.86 -18.58 20.68
CA VAL A 535 4.29 -18.75 19.32
C VAL A 535 4.93 -19.95 18.60
N ALA A 536 6.18 -20.31 18.96
CA ALA A 536 6.86 -21.49 18.43
C ALA A 536 6.15 -22.82 18.72
N ALA A 537 5.29 -22.90 19.75
CA ALA A 537 4.52 -24.09 20.11
C ALA A 537 3.16 -24.19 19.39
N ILE A 538 2.79 -23.21 18.56
CA ILE A 538 1.51 -23.17 17.85
C ILE A 538 1.58 -24.04 16.57
N GLU A 539 0.50 -24.77 16.31
CA GLU A 539 0.41 -25.73 15.20
C GLU A 539 0.53 -25.03 13.83
N ARG A 540 1.40 -25.58 12.95
CA ARG A 540 1.64 -25.06 11.60
C ARG A 540 0.65 -25.68 10.60
N ARG A 541 -0.21 -24.83 10.04
CA ARG A 541 -1.32 -25.21 9.16
C ARG A 541 -0.96 -24.98 7.68
N HIS A 542 -0.92 -26.05 6.90
CA HIS A 542 -0.57 -26.00 5.47
C HIS A 542 -1.77 -25.99 4.52
N ASP A 543 -2.92 -26.50 4.98
CA ASP A 543 -4.12 -26.77 4.17
C ASP A 543 -5.38 -26.05 4.68
N ASP A 544 -6.46 -26.07 3.90
CA ASP A 544 -7.77 -25.51 4.27
C ASP A 544 -8.55 -26.34 5.32
N LYS A 545 -7.92 -27.34 5.94
CA LYS A 545 -8.47 -28.10 7.09
C LYS A 545 -8.72 -27.17 8.28
N GLN A 546 -9.71 -27.48 9.12
CA GLN A 546 -9.91 -26.78 10.39
C GLN A 546 -8.89 -27.23 11.44
N VAL A 547 -8.50 -26.32 12.32
CA VAL A 547 -7.57 -26.58 13.44
C VAL A 547 -8.37 -26.74 14.74
N VAL A 548 -7.91 -27.66 15.60
CA VAL A 548 -8.55 -28.00 16.87
C VAL A 548 -8.50 -26.80 17.82
N SER A 549 -9.65 -26.39 18.35
CA SER A 549 -9.73 -25.39 19.42
C SER A 549 -9.42 -26.02 20.77
N ARG A 550 -8.77 -25.26 21.66
CA ARG A 550 -8.30 -25.73 22.97
C ARG A 550 -8.67 -24.73 24.05
N TRP A 551 -8.90 -25.22 25.26
CA TRP A 551 -9.09 -24.41 26.45
C TRP A 551 -7.75 -24.10 27.11
N PHE A 552 -7.57 -22.86 27.53
CA PHE A 552 -6.40 -22.38 28.26
C PHE A 552 -6.90 -21.75 29.56
N ASN A 553 -6.22 -22.01 30.67
CA ASN A 553 -6.51 -21.34 31.94
C ASN A 553 -5.99 -19.89 31.89
N LEU A 554 -6.64 -18.98 32.62
CA LEU A 554 -6.23 -17.59 32.79
C LEU A 554 -5.62 -17.39 34.18
N ASP A 555 -4.44 -16.78 34.23
CA ASP A 555 -3.79 -16.37 35.48
C ASP A 555 -4.36 -15.02 35.95
N ASN A 556 -4.79 -14.97 37.22
CA ASN A 556 -5.38 -13.78 37.85
C ASN A 556 -4.45 -13.14 38.93
N HIS A 557 -3.23 -13.67 39.09
CA HIS A 557 -2.35 -13.32 40.22
C HIS A 557 -1.23 -12.35 39.83
N PHE A 558 -1.56 -11.06 39.65
CA PHE A 558 -0.59 -9.98 39.41
C PHE A 558 -0.70 -8.79 40.39
N GLY A 559 -1.31 -9.01 41.56
CA GLY A 559 -1.20 -8.12 42.72
C GLY A 559 -0.73 -8.93 43.95
N ASN A 560 0.31 -8.43 44.63
CA ASN A 560 0.91 -8.91 45.89
C ASN A 560 0.89 -10.44 46.18
N ALA A 561 2.07 -11.07 46.08
CA ALA A 561 2.29 -12.51 46.24
C ALA A 561 2.10 -13.10 47.67
N VAL A 562 1.35 -12.42 48.56
CA VAL A 562 1.21 -12.79 49.98
C VAL A 562 -0.04 -13.66 50.24
N GLU A 563 -1.12 -13.50 49.47
CA GLU A 563 -2.41 -14.19 49.70
C GLU A 563 -2.62 -15.44 48.83
N SER A 564 -1.63 -15.84 48.03
CA SER A 564 -1.71 -16.86 46.97
C SER A 564 -1.85 -18.33 47.44
N LYS A 565 -2.56 -18.61 48.55
CA LYS A 565 -2.73 -19.98 49.09
C LYS A 565 -4.15 -20.39 49.56
N LEU A 566 -5.14 -19.48 49.61
CA LEU A 566 -6.44 -19.81 50.24
C LEU A 566 -7.70 -19.78 49.35
N VAL A 567 -7.63 -19.34 48.08
CA VAL A 567 -8.80 -19.31 47.18
C VAL A 567 -8.51 -20.00 45.83
N ALA A 568 -8.29 -21.31 45.88
CA ALA A 568 -8.32 -22.16 44.69
C ALA A 568 -9.78 -22.55 44.31
N ARG A 569 -10.61 -21.56 43.96
CA ARG A 569 -12.00 -21.75 43.50
C ARG A 569 -12.16 -21.22 42.07
N PHE A 570 -12.47 -22.15 41.15
CA PHE A 570 -12.82 -21.90 39.74
C PHE A 570 -11.85 -20.98 38.98
N GLY A 571 -10.77 -21.56 38.45
CA GLY A 571 -9.86 -20.85 37.55
C GLY A 571 -10.52 -20.58 36.19
N SER A 572 -10.71 -19.30 35.87
CA SER A 572 -11.29 -18.79 34.62
C SER A 572 -10.55 -19.33 33.39
N LYS A 573 -11.26 -19.57 32.29
CA LYS A 573 -10.68 -20.20 31.07
C LYS A 573 -11.07 -19.48 29.80
N ILE A 574 -10.21 -19.55 28.79
CA ILE A 574 -10.43 -18.99 27.45
C ILE A 574 -10.32 -20.08 26.38
N HIS A 575 -11.28 -20.09 25.45
CA HIS A 575 -11.35 -21.04 24.33
C HIS A 575 -10.77 -20.41 23.08
N LEU A 576 -9.61 -20.92 22.65
CA LEU A 576 -8.85 -20.38 21.53
C LEU A 576 -8.65 -21.43 20.44
N ARG A 577 -8.70 -21.01 19.18
CA ARG A 577 -8.13 -21.76 18.06
C ARG A 577 -6.97 -20.96 17.50
N LEU A 578 -5.77 -21.53 17.58
CA LEU A 578 -4.50 -20.90 17.22
C LEU A 578 -3.88 -21.67 16.04
N SER A 579 -3.45 -20.98 14.98
CA SER A 579 -2.73 -21.62 13.88
C SER A 579 -1.73 -20.71 13.18
N LEU A 580 -0.59 -21.27 12.79
CA LEU A 580 0.40 -20.63 11.92
C LEU A 580 0.13 -21.04 10.46
N ASP A 581 -0.61 -20.18 9.73
CA ASP A 581 -1.16 -20.48 8.41
C ASP A 581 -0.11 -20.33 7.29
N GLY A 582 0.75 -21.35 7.13
CA GLY A 582 1.85 -21.39 6.16
C GLY A 582 1.46 -21.62 4.70
N GLY A 583 0.19 -21.94 4.41
CA GLY A 583 -0.33 -22.10 3.04
C GLY A 583 -0.75 -20.79 2.35
N TYR A 584 -0.70 -19.65 3.04
CA TYR A 584 -0.72 -18.33 2.41
C TYR A 584 0.69 -17.94 1.95
N HIS A 585 0.76 -17.00 1.01
CA HIS A 585 1.94 -16.12 0.86
C HIS A 585 1.67 -14.87 1.71
N VAL A 586 2.62 -14.48 2.58
CA VAL A 586 2.53 -13.25 3.37
C VAL A 586 3.06 -12.08 2.55
N LEU A 587 2.15 -11.24 2.07
CA LEU A 587 2.47 -10.07 1.25
C LEU A 587 3.16 -8.99 2.09
N ASP A 588 4.44 -8.73 1.84
CA ASP A 588 5.13 -7.48 2.20
C ASP A 588 5.04 -6.43 1.06
N GLU A 589 4.74 -6.87 -0.16
CA GLU A 589 4.60 -6.07 -1.38
C GLU A 589 3.15 -5.85 -1.82
N SER A 590 2.95 -4.84 -2.67
CA SER A 590 1.75 -4.74 -3.51
C SER A 590 1.71 -5.86 -4.56
N THR A 591 0.54 -6.50 -4.71
CA THR A 591 0.33 -7.65 -5.63
C THR A 591 0.54 -7.31 -7.12
N MET A 592 0.61 -6.03 -7.49
CA MET A 592 0.91 -5.62 -8.87
C MET A 592 2.42 -5.65 -9.19
N TYR A 593 3.28 -5.40 -8.19
CA TYR A 593 4.74 -5.25 -8.33
C TYR A 593 5.51 -6.34 -7.57
N SER A 594 4.85 -7.44 -7.23
CA SER A 594 5.43 -8.45 -6.35
C SER A 594 6.53 -9.27 -7.02
N SER A 595 7.52 -9.64 -6.22
CA SER A 595 8.73 -10.36 -6.61
C SER A 595 8.74 -11.84 -6.19
N ASP A 596 7.80 -12.28 -5.34
CA ASP A 596 7.59 -13.69 -4.98
C ASP A 596 6.10 -13.98 -4.73
N GLY A 597 5.58 -15.09 -5.27
CA GLY A 597 4.20 -15.56 -5.06
C GLY A 597 4.10 -16.87 -4.26
N ARG A 598 5.22 -17.39 -3.74
CA ARG A 598 5.25 -18.70 -3.06
C ARG A 598 4.62 -18.67 -1.68
N PRO A 599 3.94 -19.75 -1.25
CA PRO A 599 3.47 -19.86 0.14
C PRO A 599 4.64 -19.91 1.12
N THR A 600 4.42 -19.52 2.37
CA THR A 600 5.46 -19.50 3.41
C THR A 600 6.04 -20.91 3.68
N ALA A 601 5.20 -21.95 3.62
CA ALA A 601 5.62 -23.33 3.81
C ALA A 601 6.42 -23.87 2.61
N LYS A 602 7.71 -24.18 2.83
CA LYS A 602 8.62 -24.75 1.82
C LYS A 602 8.11 -26.04 1.17
N GLN A 603 7.32 -26.84 1.90
CA GLN A 603 6.71 -28.08 1.41
C GLN A 603 5.73 -27.86 0.23
N LEU A 604 5.24 -26.63 0.05
CA LEU A 604 4.33 -26.22 -1.01
C LEU A 604 5.05 -25.43 -2.13
N TRP A 605 6.38 -25.37 -2.11
CA TRP A 605 7.17 -24.71 -3.16
C TRP A 605 7.25 -25.59 -4.42
N LYS A 606 7.32 -24.92 -5.57
CA LYS A 606 7.62 -25.53 -6.87
C LYS A 606 9.12 -25.43 -7.14
N PRO A 607 9.69 -26.25 -8.05
CA PRO A 607 11.03 -26.00 -8.57
C PRO A 607 11.14 -24.59 -9.18
N ASN A 608 12.38 -24.08 -9.25
CA ASN A 608 12.69 -22.87 -10.00
C ASN A 608 12.48 -23.09 -11.51
N ILE A 609 12.17 -22.01 -12.22
CA ILE A 609 11.92 -21.98 -13.67
C ILE A 609 13.19 -21.54 -14.41
N GLY A 610 13.99 -20.69 -13.76
CA GLY A 610 15.17 -20.07 -14.32
C GLY A 610 15.93 -19.24 -13.31
N VAL A 611 16.92 -18.50 -13.80
CA VAL A 611 17.78 -17.59 -13.03
C VAL A 611 17.67 -16.20 -13.62
N LEU A 612 17.45 -15.20 -12.76
CA LEU A 612 17.59 -13.79 -13.08
C LEU A 612 19.00 -13.35 -12.69
N GLU A 613 19.70 -12.69 -13.61
CA GLU A 613 21.02 -12.15 -13.40
C GLU A 613 21.00 -10.65 -13.67
N MET A 614 21.59 -9.86 -12.77
CA MET A 614 21.70 -8.41 -12.93
C MET A 614 23.11 -7.94 -12.63
N GLY A 615 23.72 -7.25 -13.59
CA GLY A 615 24.89 -6.40 -13.40
C GLY A 615 24.43 -4.98 -13.07
N ILE A 616 24.72 -4.52 -11.85
CA ILE A 616 24.51 -3.12 -11.45
C ILE A 616 25.79 -2.37 -11.80
N LEU A 617 25.80 -1.68 -12.95
CA LEU A 617 27.01 -1.11 -13.54
C LEU A 617 27.41 0.20 -12.85
N GLY A 618 26.51 1.16 -12.82
CA GLY A 618 26.78 2.50 -12.30
C GLY A 618 25.60 3.45 -12.49
N ALA A 619 25.74 4.69 -12.04
CA ALA A 619 24.83 5.78 -12.36
C ALA A 619 25.60 6.97 -12.96
N THR A 620 24.89 7.89 -13.61
CA THR A 620 25.48 9.09 -14.24
C THR A 620 24.57 10.30 -14.08
N GLY A 621 25.15 11.45 -13.75
CA GLY A 621 24.42 12.71 -13.61
C GLY A 621 23.50 12.71 -12.38
N LEU A 622 23.94 12.11 -11.27
CA LEU A 622 23.18 12.15 -10.03
C LEU A 622 23.06 13.60 -9.52
N MET A 623 21.87 14.00 -9.06
CA MET A 623 21.63 15.34 -8.52
C MET A 623 22.01 15.42 -7.03
N PRO A 624 22.73 16.48 -6.57
CA PRO A 624 23.20 16.57 -5.20
C PRO A 624 22.07 16.60 -4.16
N THR A 625 22.24 15.75 -3.15
CA THR A 625 21.32 15.57 -2.01
C THR A 625 21.85 16.18 -0.71
N LYS A 626 23.16 16.42 -0.61
CA LYS A 626 23.83 16.99 0.57
C LYS A 626 24.56 18.28 0.22
N LEU A 627 24.36 19.30 1.05
CA LEU A 627 25.19 20.50 1.09
C LEU A 627 26.15 20.37 2.29
N LYS A 628 27.45 20.22 2.04
CA LYS A 628 28.46 20.28 3.11
C LYS A 628 28.89 21.72 3.36
N GLU A 629 29.22 22.05 4.60
CA GLU A 629 29.75 23.37 4.96
C GLU A 629 31.01 23.65 4.12
N GLY A 630 31.06 24.83 3.48
CA GLY A 630 32.12 25.15 2.51
C GLY A 630 31.87 24.62 1.09
N THR A 631 30.69 24.90 0.52
CA THR A 631 30.42 24.94 -0.93
C THR A 631 30.55 23.62 -1.72
N ARG A 632 30.91 22.50 -1.09
CA ARG A 632 31.04 21.20 -1.77
C ARG A 632 29.74 20.40 -1.72
N GLU A 633 28.97 20.49 -2.79
CA GLU A 633 27.93 19.52 -3.11
C GLU A 633 28.54 18.10 -3.18
N SER A 634 27.89 17.11 -2.56
CA SER A 634 28.39 15.72 -2.55
C SER A 634 27.25 14.70 -2.49
N ILE A 635 27.52 13.48 -2.97
CA ILE A 635 26.58 12.35 -2.98
C ILE A 635 27.35 11.08 -2.63
N ASP A 636 26.85 10.33 -1.66
CA ASP A 636 27.43 9.07 -1.21
C ASP A 636 26.50 7.92 -1.65
N ALA A 637 26.48 7.66 -2.96
CA ALA A 637 25.46 6.87 -3.62
C ALA A 637 25.61 5.35 -3.44
N TYR A 638 24.50 4.66 -3.26
CA TYR A 638 24.41 3.20 -3.30
C TYR A 638 23.08 2.72 -3.93
N CYS A 639 23.05 1.48 -4.42
CA CYS A 639 21.86 0.84 -4.95
C CYS A 639 21.32 -0.23 -3.99
N VAL A 640 20.00 -0.41 -3.97
CA VAL A 640 19.33 -1.55 -3.34
C VAL A 640 18.47 -2.28 -4.37
N ALA A 641 18.72 -3.56 -4.58
CA ALA A 641 17.86 -4.43 -5.40
C ALA A 641 17.09 -5.40 -4.51
N LYS A 642 15.76 -5.51 -4.72
CA LYS A 642 14.92 -6.55 -4.11
C LYS A 642 14.36 -7.48 -5.19
N TYR A 643 14.60 -8.78 -5.03
CA TYR A 643 13.82 -9.80 -5.71
C TYR A 643 13.60 -11.02 -4.80
N GLY A 644 12.33 -11.32 -4.55
CA GLY A 644 11.86 -12.31 -3.58
C GLY A 644 12.41 -12.05 -2.18
N GLN A 645 12.91 -13.12 -1.54
CA GLN A 645 13.48 -13.05 -0.19
C GLN A 645 14.89 -12.44 -0.16
N LYS A 646 15.56 -12.24 -1.32
CA LYS A 646 16.95 -11.76 -1.40
C LYS A 646 16.99 -10.28 -1.73
N TRP A 647 17.39 -9.49 -0.73
CA TRP A 647 17.75 -8.08 -0.86
C TRP A 647 19.26 -7.95 -1.07
N VAL A 648 19.67 -6.93 -1.81
CA VAL A 648 21.08 -6.65 -2.12
C VAL A 648 21.32 -5.15 -1.97
N ARG A 649 22.38 -4.77 -1.27
CA ARG A 649 22.93 -3.40 -1.19
C ARG A 649 24.29 -3.40 -1.89
N THR A 650 24.50 -2.53 -2.88
CA THR A 650 25.85 -2.33 -3.46
C THR A 650 26.71 -1.48 -2.54
N ARG A 651 28.04 -1.46 -2.75
CA ARG A 651 28.90 -0.58 -1.95
C ARG A 651 28.51 0.89 -2.10
N THR A 652 28.68 1.69 -1.06
CA THR A 652 28.57 3.15 -1.16
C THR A 652 29.78 3.70 -1.91
N VAL A 653 29.54 4.46 -2.98
CA VAL A 653 30.57 5.23 -3.67
C VAL A 653 30.45 6.68 -3.21
N VAL A 654 31.50 7.17 -2.58
CA VAL A 654 31.53 8.43 -1.81
C VAL A 654 31.91 9.60 -2.72
N ASP A 655 31.30 10.77 -2.48
CA ASP A 655 31.57 12.03 -3.16
C ASP A 655 31.58 11.93 -4.71
N CYS A 656 30.58 11.26 -5.29
CA CYS A 656 30.60 10.91 -6.72
C CYS A 656 29.23 11.02 -7.43
N PHE A 657 29.15 11.94 -8.41
CA PHE A 657 27.98 12.16 -9.27
C PHE A 657 27.80 11.12 -10.39
N SER A 658 28.79 10.25 -10.59
CA SER A 658 28.81 9.19 -11.61
C SER A 658 29.35 7.85 -11.07
N PRO A 659 28.73 7.30 -10.01
CA PRO A 659 29.26 6.15 -9.28
C PRO A 659 29.31 4.89 -10.16
N LYS A 660 30.42 4.16 -10.10
CA LYS A 660 30.56 2.83 -10.72
C LYS A 660 30.58 1.73 -9.65
N TRP A 661 29.62 0.82 -9.73
CA TRP A 661 29.52 -0.37 -8.87
C TRP A 661 30.12 -1.59 -9.58
N ASN A 662 29.66 -1.93 -10.79
CA ASN A 662 30.04 -3.14 -11.54
C ASN A 662 29.94 -4.42 -10.70
N GLU A 663 28.85 -4.56 -9.95
CA GLU A 663 28.56 -5.72 -9.10
C GLU A 663 27.47 -6.59 -9.73
N GLN A 664 27.71 -7.90 -9.85
CA GLN A 664 26.78 -8.88 -10.44
C GLN A 664 26.08 -9.71 -9.36
N TYR A 665 24.78 -9.88 -9.50
CA TYR A 665 23.94 -10.63 -8.57
C TYR A 665 22.96 -11.56 -9.30
N THR A 666 22.70 -12.71 -8.70
CA THR A 666 21.83 -13.77 -9.24
C THR A 666 20.67 -14.09 -8.31
N TRP A 667 19.52 -14.45 -8.86
CA TRP A 667 18.31 -14.87 -8.12
C TRP A 667 17.61 -16.03 -8.81
N GLU A 668 17.01 -16.93 -8.03
CA GLU A 668 16.16 -18.01 -8.52
C GLU A 668 14.75 -17.48 -8.86
N VAL A 669 14.27 -17.73 -10.08
CA VAL A 669 12.96 -17.27 -10.55
C VAL A 669 11.95 -18.41 -10.44
N PHE A 670 10.93 -18.21 -9.61
CA PHE A 670 9.84 -19.19 -9.39
C PHE A 670 8.55 -18.84 -10.13
N ASP A 671 8.45 -17.64 -10.73
CA ASP A 671 7.29 -17.19 -11.49
C ASP A 671 7.67 -16.06 -12.47
N PRO A 672 7.42 -16.18 -13.79
CA PRO A 672 7.83 -15.18 -14.78
C PRO A 672 7.05 -13.86 -14.67
N CYS A 673 5.88 -13.83 -14.01
CA CYS A 673 5.05 -12.64 -13.91
C CYS A 673 5.53 -11.63 -12.85
N THR A 674 6.59 -11.96 -12.13
CA THR A 674 7.20 -11.16 -11.04
C THR A 674 7.96 -9.92 -11.56
N VAL A 675 8.26 -9.02 -10.63
CA VAL A 675 8.99 -7.76 -10.88
C VAL A 675 10.23 -7.69 -9.98
N ILE A 676 11.39 -7.32 -10.54
CA ILE A 676 12.54 -6.86 -9.76
C ILE A 676 12.45 -5.33 -9.58
N THR A 677 12.64 -4.85 -8.35
CA THR A 677 12.72 -3.41 -8.04
C THR A 677 14.15 -3.06 -7.64
N VAL A 678 14.69 -1.98 -8.20
CA VAL A 678 16.00 -1.42 -7.86
C VAL A 678 15.84 0.04 -7.47
N GLY A 679 16.20 0.39 -6.24
CA GLY A 679 16.24 1.77 -5.75
C GLY A 679 17.67 2.31 -5.68
N VAL A 680 17.82 3.62 -5.82
CA VAL A 680 19.09 4.34 -5.63
C VAL A 680 18.92 5.32 -4.48
N PHE A 681 19.90 5.35 -3.59
CA PHE A 681 19.88 6.09 -2.34
C PHE A 681 21.23 6.76 -2.09
N ASP A 682 21.20 7.81 -1.28
CA ASP A 682 22.38 8.50 -0.76
C ASP A 682 22.53 8.18 0.73
N ASN A 683 23.72 7.71 1.11
CA ASN A 683 24.02 7.19 2.44
C ASN A 683 24.31 8.36 3.40
N SER A 684 23.35 8.71 4.25
CA SER A 684 23.51 9.82 5.21
C SER A 684 24.43 9.48 6.39
N ARG A 685 24.94 8.24 6.46
CA ARG A 685 25.70 7.67 7.60
C ARG A 685 27.22 7.69 7.36
N THR A 686 27.67 8.40 6.33
CA THR A 686 29.08 8.68 6.02
C THR A 686 29.60 9.97 6.67
N ASP A 687 28.70 10.87 7.09
CA ASP A 687 29.05 12.23 7.52
C ASP A 687 29.33 12.33 9.02
N LYS A 688 30.49 12.91 9.35
CA LYS A 688 31.00 13.07 10.72
C LYS A 688 29.99 13.69 11.68
N ASN A 689 29.26 14.72 11.23
CA ASN A 689 28.30 15.47 12.05
C ASN A 689 27.00 14.66 12.32
N VAL A 690 26.75 13.59 11.57
CA VAL A 690 25.51 12.79 11.63
C VAL A 690 25.67 11.56 12.52
N CYS A 691 26.90 11.10 12.79
CA CYS A 691 27.18 9.93 13.64
C CYS A 691 26.61 10.04 15.07
N ASN A 692 26.48 11.26 15.61
CA ASN A 692 25.88 11.50 16.93
C ASN A 692 24.33 11.44 16.92
N ASN A 693 23.68 11.42 15.75
CA ASN A 693 22.23 11.42 15.61
C ASN A 693 21.73 10.02 15.20
N ALA A 694 21.19 9.27 16.17
CA ALA A 694 20.57 7.96 15.97
C ALA A 694 19.32 7.94 15.04
N GLY A 695 18.94 9.09 14.47
CA GLY A 695 17.85 9.27 13.50
C GLY A 695 18.30 9.47 12.05
N ALA A 696 19.58 9.21 11.70
CA ALA A 696 20.10 9.35 10.34
C ALA A 696 19.28 8.54 9.30
N ARG A 697 18.59 9.25 8.40
CA ARG A 697 17.80 8.66 7.30
C ARG A 697 18.53 8.83 5.97
N ASP A 698 18.63 7.75 5.20
CA ASP A 698 19.24 7.77 3.88
C ASP A 698 18.33 8.50 2.88
N SER A 699 18.90 9.37 2.05
CA SER A 699 18.10 10.15 1.09
C SER A 699 17.74 9.31 -0.14
N ARG A 700 16.56 9.56 -0.71
CA ARG A 700 15.99 8.77 -1.81
C ARG A 700 16.32 9.48 -3.13
N ILE A 701 16.91 8.77 -4.10
CA ILE A 701 17.26 9.33 -5.42
C ILE A 701 16.26 8.88 -6.49
N GLY A 702 15.87 7.60 -6.50
CA GLY A 702 14.86 7.09 -7.45
C GLY A 702 14.70 5.58 -7.40
N LYS A 703 13.75 5.04 -8.18
CA LYS A 703 13.53 3.59 -8.33
C LYS A 703 13.21 3.19 -9.76
N VAL A 704 13.62 1.98 -10.12
CA VAL A 704 13.43 1.32 -11.42
C VAL A 704 12.75 -0.03 -11.18
N ARG A 705 11.87 -0.43 -12.10
CA ARG A 705 11.16 -1.72 -12.07
C ARG A 705 11.25 -2.43 -13.41
N VAL A 706 11.54 -3.73 -13.37
CA VAL A 706 11.60 -4.58 -14.57
C VAL A 706 10.76 -5.83 -14.32
N ARG A 707 9.69 -6.03 -15.11
CA ARG A 707 8.85 -7.23 -15.05
C ARG A 707 9.47 -8.35 -15.90
N LEU A 708 9.76 -9.50 -15.30
CA LEU A 708 10.51 -10.59 -15.93
C LEU A 708 9.82 -11.14 -17.19
N SER A 709 8.48 -11.11 -17.24
CA SER A 709 7.70 -11.58 -18.40
C SER A 709 7.94 -10.76 -19.68
N THR A 710 8.48 -9.55 -19.56
CA THR A 710 8.84 -8.69 -20.70
C THR A 710 10.24 -8.96 -21.27
N LEU A 711 11.04 -9.82 -20.61
CA LEU A 711 12.39 -10.19 -21.04
C LEU A 711 12.37 -11.46 -21.90
N GLU A 712 12.99 -11.39 -23.08
CA GLU A 712 13.31 -12.55 -23.93
C GLU A 712 14.35 -13.44 -23.20
N SER A 713 14.23 -14.77 -23.32
CA SER A 713 15.12 -15.70 -22.61
C SER A 713 16.56 -15.58 -23.11
N ASP A 714 17.52 -15.65 -22.18
CA ASP A 714 18.98 -15.67 -22.41
C ASP A 714 19.55 -14.42 -23.12
N ARG A 715 18.70 -13.46 -23.47
CA ARG A 715 19.09 -12.15 -23.99
C ARG A 715 19.57 -11.25 -22.85
N VAL A 716 20.70 -10.59 -23.08
CA VAL A 716 21.21 -9.50 -22.24
C VAL A 716 20.55 -8.18 -22.66
N TYR A 717 20.05 -7.45 -21.67
CA TYR A 717 19.47 -6.11 -21.83
C TYR A 717 20.33 -5.10 -21.06
N THR A 718 21.11 -4.29 -21.77
CA THR A 718 21.94 -3.20 -21.23
C THR A 718 21.29 -1.86 -21.52
N HIS A 719 20.76 -1.17 -20.49
CA HIS A 719 20.04 0.09 -20.66
C HIS A 719 20.34 1.10 -19.55
N SER A 720 20.29 2.38 -19.90
CA SER A 720 20.27 3.54 -19.01
C SER A 720 18.82 3.88 -18.67
N TYR A 721 18.44 3.72 -17.39
CA TYR A 721 17.11 4.01 -16.86
C TYR A 721 17.10 5.37 -16.16
N PRO A 722 16.26 6.35 -16.56
CA PRO A 722 16.20 7.63 -15.88
C PRO A 722 15.63 7.47 -14.46
N LEU A 723 16.33 8.03 -13.47
CA LEU A 723 15.89 8.08 -12.08
C LEU A 723 14.96 9.28 -11.91
N LEU A 724 13.69 9.02 -11.61
CA LEU A 724 12.66 10.05 -11.47
C LEU A 724 12.20 10.14 -10.03
N MET A 725 12.23 11.34 -9.45
CA MET A 725 11.66 11.64 -8.14
C MET A 725 10.56 12.68 -8.25
N LEU A 726 9.44 12.40 -7.60
CA LEU A 726 8.38 13.37 -7.36
C LEU A 726 8.76 14.26 -6.16
N HIS A 727 8.66 15.57 -6.33
CA HIS A 727 8.76 16.57 -5.27
C HIS A 727 7.54 17.51 -5.33
N THR A 728 7.35 18.33 -4.30
CA THR A 728 6.30 19.38 -4.25
C THR A 728 6.26 20.29 -5.49
N ASN A 729 7.41 20.49 -6.14
CA ASN A 729 7.59 21.41 -7.27
C ASN A 729 7.58 20.69 -8.64
N GLY A 730 7.18 19.42 -8.69
CA GLY A 730 7.15 18.60 -9.92
C GLY A 730 8.02 17.35 -9.84
N VAL A 731 8.06 16.55 -10.91
CA VAL A 731 9.08 15.50 -11.05
C VAL A 731 10.40 16.10 -11.47
N LYS A 732 11.46 15.75 -10.74
CA LYS A 732 12.85 15.98 -11.14
C LYS A 732 13.46 14.69 -11.65
N LYS A 733 14.32 14.82 -12.66
CA LYS A 733 15.28 13.77 -13.01
C LYS A 733 16.44 13.87 -12.03
N MET A 734 16.68 12.79 -11.30
CA MET A 734 17.72 12.70 -10.27
C MET A 734 18.98 11.97 -10.77
N GLY A 735 19.01 11.63 -12.06
CA GLY A 735 20.13 11.02 -12.78
C GLY A 735 19.69 9.90 -13.73
N GLU A 736 20.62 9.07 -14.18
CA GLU A 736 20.35 7.83 -14.92
C GLU A 736 21.13 6.64 -14.33
N LEU A 737 20.50 5.47 -14.25
CA LEU A 737 21.04 4.23 -13.69
C LEU A 737 21.27 3.19 -14.79
N HIS A 738 22.49 2.69 -14.91
CA HIS A 738 22.92 1.72 -15.91
C HIS A 738 22.82 0.30 -15.37
N LEU A 739 21.95 -0.51 -15.99
CA LEU A 739 21.70 -1.90 -15.59
C LEU A 739 21.90 -2.84 -16.79
N ALA A 740 22.58 -3.95 -16.54
CA ALA A 740 22.61 -5.12 -17.41
C ALA A 740 21.70 -6.20 -16.79
N VAL A 741 20.75 -6.75 -17.54
CA VAL A 741 19.83 -7.79 -17.06
C VAL A 741 19.78 -8.95 -18.04
N ARG A 742 19.94 -10.19 -17.54
CA ARG A 742 19.67 -11.43 -18.28
C ARG A 742 18.64 -12.26 -17.51
N PHE A 743 17.72 -12.89 -18.23
CA PHE A 743 16.82 -13.88 -17.65
C PHE A 743 16.94 -15.21 -18.40
N SER A 744 17.58 -16.19 -17.76
CA SER A 744 17.83 -17.51 -18.32
C SER A 744 16.82 -18.53 -17.80
N CYS A 745 16.32 -19.40 -18.66
CA CYS A 745 15.18 -20.29 -18.35
C CYS A 745 15.51 -21.74 -18.65
N ALA A 746 15.56 -22.59 -17.61
CA ALA A 746 15.96 -23.99 -17.73
C ALA A 746 14.93 -24.85 -18.49
N ASN A 747 13.64 -24.52 -18.42
CA ASN A 747 12.59 -25.27 -19.10
C ASN A 747 11.45 -24.35 -19.58
N MET A 748 11.37 -24.13 -20.89
CA MET A 748 10.32 -23.30 -21.50
C MET A 748 8.91 -23.86 -21.28
N ALA A 749 8.74 -25.18 -21.19
CA ALA A 749 7.42 -25.79 -20.97
C ALA A 749 6.90 -25.54 -19.55
N SER A 750 7.75 -25.58 -18.52
CA SER A 750 7.33 -25.26 -17.15
C SER A 750 7.00 -23.76 -16.99
N MET A 751 7.75 -22.89 -17.68
CA MET A 751 7.43 -21.46 -17.79
C MET A 751 6.05 -21.23 -18.41
N LEU A 752 5.76 -21.84 -19.57
CA LEU A 752 4.47 -21.70 -20.25
C LEU A 752 3.32 -22.29 -19.43
N GLN A 753 3.53 -23.40 -18.73
CA GLN A 753 2.55 -23.98 -17.81
C GLN A 753 2.18 -23.02 -16.67
N MET A 754 3.14 -22.27 -16.13
CA MET A 754 2.91 -21.33 -15.02
C MET A 754 1.96 -20.18 -15.38
N TYR A 755 1.89 -19.75 -16.65
CA TYR A 755 0.86 -18.80 -17.10
C TYR A 755 -0.57 -19.35 -16.95
N THR A 756 -0.78 -20.67 -16.90
CA THR A 756 -2.12 -21.28 -16.73
C THR A 756 -2.55 -21.44 -15.28
N LEU A 757 -1.64 -21.20 -14.32
CA LEU A 757 -1.84 -21.43 -12.89
C LEU A 757 -2.21 -20.12 -12.17
N PRO A 758 -2.88 -20.15 -11.00
CA PRO A 758 -3.15 -18.94 -10.22
C PRO A 758 -1.86 -18.19 -9.83
N LEU A 759 -1.99 -16.89 -9.56
CA LEU A 759 -0.87 -16.04 -9.15
C LEU A 759 -0.48 -16.25 -7.68
N LEU A 760 -1.47 -16.39 -6.81
CA LEU A 760 -1.27 -16.61 -5.37
C LEU A 760 -1.44 -18.10 -4.99
N PRO A 761 -0.99 -18.52 -3.79
CA PRO A 761 -1.25 -19.85 -3.25
C PRO A 761 -2.74 -20.18 -3.07
N LYS A 762 -3.07 -21.48 -3.03
CA LYS A 762 -4.44 -22.01 -2.89
C LYS A 762 -5.26 -21.30 -1.80
N MET A 763 -4.69 -21.08 -0.61
CA MET A 763 -5.45 -20.58 0.53
C MET A 763 -5.96 -19.14 0.36
N HIS A 764 -5.30 -18.30 -0.43
CA HIS A 764 -5.78 -16.94 -0.80
C HIS A 764 -7.10 -16.95 -1.60
N TYR A 765 -7.47 -18.06 -2.23
CA TYR A 765 -8.75 -18.21 -2.94
C TYR A 765 -9.79 -19.01 -2.13
N VAL A 766 -9.35 -19.88 -1.23
CA VAL A 766 -10.22 -20.74 -0.41
C VAL A 766 -10.70 -20.04 0.86
N GLN A 767 -9.83 -19.24 1.48
CA GLN A 767 -10.14 -18.38 2.63
C GLN A 767 -9.57 -16.98 2.33
N PRO A 768 -10.23 -16.20 1.44
CA PRO A 768 -9.77 -14.89 1.05
C PRO A 768 -9.78 -13.92 2.25
N LEU A 769 -8.73 -13.11 2.37
CA LEU A 769 -8.67 -12.01 3.34
C LEU A 769 -9.45 -10.80 2.79
N SER A 770 -10.07 -10.01 3.67
CA SER A 770 -10.64 -8.71 3.24
C SER A 770 -9.53 -7.73 2.89
N VAL A 771 -9.83 -6.73 2.03
CA VAL A 771 -8.85 -5.73 1.58
C VAL A 771 -8.21 -5.01 2.78
N ASN A 772 -9.03 -4.49 3.69
CA ASN A 772 -8.57 -3.79 4.90
C ASN A 772 -7.66 -4.67 5.78
N GLN A 773 -7.95 -5.96 5.91
CA GLN A 773 -7.08 -6.90 6.63
C GLN A 773 -5.77 -7.12 5.88
N LEU A 774 -5.82 -7.38 4.57
CA LEU A 774 -4.63 -7.64 3.75
C LEU A 774 -3.67 -6.44 3.78
N ASP A 775 -4.17 -5.22 3.71
CA ASP A 775 -3.37 -4.00 3.70
C ASP A 775 -2.80 -3.66 5.10
N ALA A 776 -3.58 -3.85 6.17
CA ALA A 776 -3.08 -3.76 7.55
C ALA A 776 -1.98 -4.81 7.81
N MET A 777 -2.16 -6.03 7.32
CA MET A 777 -1.18 -7.11 7.45
C MET A 777 0.08 -6.86 6.61
N ARG A 778 -0.03 -6.20 5.44
CA ARG A 778 1.15 -5.76 4.66
C ARG A 778 1.96 -4.73 5.43
N TYR A 779 1.31 -3.78 6.11
CA TYR A 779 2.00 -2.80 6.95
C TYR A 779 2.76 -3.49 8.10
N GLN A 780 2.18 -4.49 8.76
CA GLN A 780 2.91 -5.23 9.80
C GLN A 780 4.03 -6.11 9.24
N ALA A 781 3.84 -6.74 8.08
CA ALA A 781 4.91 -7.44 7.37
C ALA A 781 6.09 -6.52 7.06
N MET A 782 5.82 -5.33 6.51
CA MET A 782 6.80 -4.28 6.24
C MET A 782 7.54 -3.83 7.51
N ASN A 783 6.82 -3.57 8.62
CA ASN A 783 7.42 -3.18 9.90
C ASN A 783 8.39 -4.25 10.44
N VAL A 784 8.01 -5.53 10.34
CA VAL A 784 8.83 -6.67 10.79
C VAL A 784 10.08 -6.85 9.91
N VAL A 785 9.94 -6.72 8.58
CA VAL A 785 11.07 -6.75 7.65
C VAL A 785 12.03 -5.58 7.91
N ALA A 786 11.52 -4.36 8.06
CA ALA A 786 12.31 -3.18 8.37
C ALA A 786 13.08 -3.34 9.70
N SER A 787 12.43 -3.81 10.78
CA SER A 787 13.06 -3.99 12.10
C SER A 787 14.11 -5.11 12.14
N ARG A 788 14.05 -6.10 11.24
CA ARG A 788 15.11 -7.13 11.09
C ARG A 788 16.26 -6.62 10.20
N LEU A 789 15.97 -5.93 9.09
CA LEU A 789 16.98 -5.37 8.18
C LEU A 789 17.76 -4.18 8.77
N SER A 790 17.17 -3.40 9.68
CA SER A 790 17.84 -2.30 10.37
C SER A 790 18.82 -2.74 11.46
N ARG A 791 18.86 -4.03 11.82
CA ARG A 791 19.80 -4.63 12.80
C ARG A 791 20.99 -5.32 12.14
N ALA A 792 21.01 -5.43 10.82
CA ALA A 792 22.13 -5.99 10.08
C ALA A 792 23.23 -4.95 9.89
N GLU A 793 24.48 -5.38 9.67
CA GLU A 793 25.60 -4.48 9.37
C GLU A 793 26.08 -4.67 7.91
N PRO A 794 26.14 -3.62 7.06
CA PRO A 794 25.51 -2.30 7.24
C PRO A 794 23.98 -2.37 7.37
N PRO A 795 23.36 -1.45 8.12
CA PRO A 795 21.91 -1.41 8.29
C PRO A 795 21.21 -0.86 7.05
N LEU A 796 20.05 -1.45 6.71
CA LEU A 796 19.10 -0.82 5.80
C LEU A 796 18.10 -0.02 6.63
N GLY A 797 17.96 1.28 6.34
CA GLY A 797 17.02 2.15 7.03
C GLY A 797 15.56 1.77 6.77
N ARG A 798 14.67 2.16 7.69
CA ARG A 798 13.22 1.94 7.55
C ARG A 798 12.69 2.65 6.30
N GLU A 799 13.18 3.86 6.06
CA GLU A 799 12.91 4.71 4.90
C GLU A 799 13.27 4.06 3.55
N VAL A 800 14.31 3.22 3.54
CA VAL A 800 14.76 2.45 2.37
C VAL A 800 13.78 1.33 2.08
N VAL A 801 13.36 0.59 3.12
CA VAL A 801 12.41 -0.52 3.02
C VAL A 801 11.02 -0.01 2.63
N GLU A 802 10.53 1.08 3.23
CA GLU A 802 9.24 1.71 2.91
C GLU A 802 9.16 2.19 1.45
N TYR A 803 10.23 2.79 0.93
CA TYR A 803 10.29 3.25 -0.46
C TYR A 803 10.40 2.10 -1.48
N MET A 804 11.08 1.00 -1.12
CA MET A 804 11.19 -0.19 -1.97
C MET A 804 9.90 -1.02 -2.05
N LEU A 805 9.10 -1.06 -0.97
CA LEU A 805 7.87 -1.85 -0.87
C LEU A 805 6.58 -1.09 -1.26
N ASP A 806 6.69 0.20 -1.65
CA ASP A 806 5.56 1.11 -1.94
C ASP A 806 4.53 1.19 -0.79
N HIS A 807 4.97 1.55 0.42
CA HIS A 807 4.03 1.79 1.53
C HIS A 807 2.93 2.80 1.13
N ASP A 808 3.34 3.90 0.50
CA ASP A 808 2.51 5.02 0.05
C ASP A 808 1.57 4.67 -1.14
N SER A 809 1.52 3.40 -1.60
CA SER A 809 0.61 2.99 -2.68
C SER A 809 -0.87 3.03 -2.32
N HIS A 810 -1.19 2.94 -1.02
CA HIS A 810 -2.57 3.02 -0.52
C HIS A 810 -3.11 4.43 -0.32
N MET A 811 -2.23 5.44 -0.24
CA MET A 811 -2.67 6.83 -0.11
C MET A 811 -3.32 7.28 -1.42
N TRP A 812 -4.52 7.85 -1.30
CA TRP A 812 -5.27 8.36 -2.44
C TRP A 812 -4.56 9.57 -3.04
N SER A 813 -4.57 9.68 -4.37
CA SER A 813 -3.93 10.77 -5.12
C SER A 813 -4.82 11.17 -6.30
N MET A 814 -5.00 12.48 -6.48
CA MET A 814 -5.71 13.05 -7.62
C MET A 814 -5.03 12.68 -8.95
N ARG A 815 -3.70 12.79 -9.03
CA ARG A 815 -2.89 12.45 -10.21
C ARG A 815 -2.99 10.97 -10.58
N ARG A 816 -2.84 10.06 -9.60
CA ARG A 816 -3.02 8.61 -9.81
C ARG A 816 -4.44 8.28 -10.27
N SER A 817 -5.45 8.97 -9.73
CA SER A 817 -6.84 8.85 -10.17
C SER A 817 -7.04 9.30 -11.62
N LYS A 818 -6.51 10.47 -12.00
CA LYS A 818 -6.50 10.98 -13.39
C LYS A 818 -5.79 10.03 -14.36
N ALA A 819 -4.62 9.51 -14.00
CA ALA A 819 -3.87 8.56 -14.83
C ALA A 819 -4.66 7.27 -15.08
N ASN A 820 -5.30 6.71 -14.05
CA ASN A 820 -6.17 5.53 -14.21
C ASN A 820 -7.43 5.82 -15.04
N PHE A 821 -7.95 7.05 -15.00
CA PHE A 821 -9.05 7.48 -15.86
C PHE A 821 -8.63 7.66 -17.33
N ALA A 822 -7.46 8.25 -17.60
CA ALA A 822 -6.90 8.34 -18.94
C ALA A 822 -6.60 6.95 -19.54
N ARG A 823 -6.10 6.01 -18.72
CA ARG A 823 -5.93 4.60 -19.08
C ARG A 823 -7.27 3.93 -19.46
N LEU A 824 -8.36 4.19 -18.73
CA LEU A 824 -9.70 3.70 -19.12
C LEU A 824 -10.12 4.27 -20.47
N ILE A 825 -9.95 5.58 -20.71
CA ILE A 825 -10.26 6.20 -22.01
C ILE A 825 -9.42 5.58 -23.12
N GLY A 826 -8.15 5.23 -22.86
CA GLY A 826 -7.28 4.47 -23.76
C GLY A 826 -7.89 3.13 -24.16
N VAL A 827 -8.41 2.35 -23.21
CA VAL A 827 -9.15 1.09 -23.50
C VAL A 827 -10.41 1.38 -24.33
N LEU A 828 -11.25 2.33 -23.89
CA LEU A 828 -12.50 2.66 -24.56
C LEU A 828 -12.29 3.23 -25.97
N SER A 829 -11.12 3.79 -26.27
CA SER A 829 -10.76 4.27 -27.60
C SER A 829 -10.82 3.17 -28.67
N VAL A 830 -10.64 1.90 -28.31
CA VAL A 830 -10.79 0.75 -29.22
C VAL A 830 -12.25 0.58 -29.65
N LEU A 831 -13.20 0.78 -28.73
CA LEU A 831 -14.63 0.75 -29.05
C LEU A 831 -15.05 1.97 -29.87
N VAL A 832 -14.49 3.16 -29.57
CA VAL A 832 -14.71 4.37 -30.37
C VAL A 832 -14.13 4.23 -31.78
N ALA A 833 -12.95 3.61 -31.93
CA ALA A 833 -12.35 3.32 -33.23
C ALA A 833 -13.17 2.30 -34.02
N MET A 834 -13.70 1.26 -33.36
CA MET A 834 -14.62 0.29 -33.98
C MET A 834 -15.93 0.96 -34.43
N ALA A 835 -16.53 1.82 -33.60
CA ALA A 835 -17.72 2.58 -33.98
C ALA A 835 -17.45 3.51 -35.18
N ARG A 836 -16.32 4.23 -35.19
CA ARG A 836 -15.89 5.06 -36.34
C ARG A 836 -15.58 4.24 -37.60
N TRP A 837 -15.13 3.00 -37.45
CA TRP A 837 -14.90 2.09 -38.57
C TRP A 837 -16.23 1.60 -39.17
N VAL A 838 -17.21 1.21 -38.34
CA VAL A 838 -18.57 0.89 -38.79
C VAL A 838 -19.25 2.10 -39.44
N GLU A 839 -19.09 3.29 -38.88
CA GLU A 839 -19.56 4.57 -39.46
C GLU A 839 -18.93 4.83 -40.84
N SER A 840 -17.61 4.58 -40.99
CA SER A 840 -16.90 4.72 -42.27
C SER A 840 -17.37 3.73 -43.35
N MET A 841 -17.71 2.49 -42.96
CA MET A 841 -18.31 1.51 -43.87
C MET A 841 -19.76 1.86 -44.22
N ARG A 842 -20.56 2.32 -43.25
CA ARG A 842 -21.94 2.79 -43.49
C ARG A 842 -21.99 3.96 -44.46
N ASN A 843 -21.02 4.87 -44.36
CA ASN A 843 -20.95 6.08 -45.17
C ASN A 843 -20.10 5.88 -46.44
N TRP A 844 -19.81 4.62 -46.82
CA TRP A 844 -19.17 4.20 -48.07
C TRP A 844 -17.84 4.89 -48.44
N HIS A 845 -17.13 5.45 -47.44
CA HIS A 845 -15.96 6.31 -47.66
C HIS A 845 -14.78 5.57 -48.32
N LYS A 846 -14.79 4.24 -48.32
CA LYS A 846 -13.96 3.40 -49.20
C LYS A 846 -14.83 2.29 -49.80
N PRO A 847 -15.30 2.40 -51.06
CA PRO A 847 -16.34 1.52 -51.59
C PRO A 847 -15.92 0.06 -51.63
N VAL A 848 -14.67 -0.25 -52.02
CA VAL A 848 -14.14 -1.63 -52.10
C VAL A 848 -14.13 -2.34 -50.74
N TYR A 849 -13.89 -1.62 -49.64
CA TYR A 849 -13.96 -2.21 -48.30
C TYR A 849 -15.41 -2.33 -47.80
N SER A 850 -16.28 -1.42 -48.23
CA SER A 850 -17.70 -1.44 -47.88
C SER A 850 -18.44 -2.58 -48.60
N THR A 851 -18.15 -2.86 -49.88
CA THR A 851 -18.68 -4.05 -50.58
C THR A 851 -18.21 -5.35 -49.94
N LEU A 852 -16.92 -5.48 -49.64
CA LEU A 852 -16.37 -6.65 -48.95
C LEU A 852 -16.99 -6.85 -47.55
N PHE A 853 -17.25 -5.77 -46.81
CA PHE A 853 -17.94 -5.83 -45.52
C PHE A 853 -19.40 -6.29 -45.66
N VAL A 854 -20.14 -5.77 -46.66
CA VAL A 854 -21.53 -6.20 -46.94
C VAL A 854 -21.57 -7.67 -47.38
N LEU A 855 -20.64 -8.12 -48.23
CA LEU A 855 -20.53 -9.52 -48.64
C LEU A 855 -20.24 -10.45 -47.45
N ALA A 856 -19.29 -10.07 -46.57
CA ALA A 856 -19.00 -10.81 -45.35
C ALA A 856 -20.20 -10.83 -44.38
N PHE A 857 -20.93 -9.73 -44.26
CA PHE A 857 -22.15 -9.64 -43.45
C PHE A 857 -23.26 -10.54 -43.98
N LEU A 858 -23.53 -10.54 -45.29
CA LEU A 858 -24.51 -11.44 -45.92
C LEU A 858 -24.12 -12.91 -45.72
N LEU A 859 -22.82 -13.23 -45.82
CA LEU A 859 -22.29 -14.57 -45.54
C LEU A 859 -22.49 -14.97 -44.07
N TRP A 860 -22.26 -14.07 -43.11
CA TRP A 860 -22.56 -14.31 -41.69
C TRP A 860 -24.06 -14.46 -41.39
N VAL A 861 -24.94 -13.77 -42.11
CA VAL A 861 -26.40 -13.93 -41.98
C VAL A 861 -26.86 -15.28 -42.54
N ALA A 862 -26.27 -15.73 -43.66
CA ALA A 862 -26.56 -17.05 -44.23
C ALA A 862 -25.96 -18.21 -43.40
N MET A 863 -24.77 -18.01 -42.82
CA MET A 863 -23.99 -19.02 -42.10
C MET A 863 -23.58 -18.50 -40.70
N PRO A 864 -24.53 -18.37 -39.74
CA PRO A 864 -24.29 -17.77 -38.43
C PRO A 864 -23.27 -18.56 -37.58
N GLU A 865 -23.05 -19.84 -37.86
CA GLU A 865 -22.04 -20.64 -37.18
C GLU A 865 -20.61 -20.18 -37.49
N LEU A 866 -20.39 -19.48 -38.62
CA LEU A 866 -19.08 -18.93 -39.00
C LEU A 866 -18.72 -17.63 -38.24
N ILE A 867 -19.65 -17.00 -37.52
CA ILE A 867 -19.42 -15.72 -36.82
C ILE A 867 -18.32 -15.86 -35.75
N ILE A 868 -18.33 -16.95 -34.96
CA ILE A 868 -17.34 -17.16 -33.89
C ILE A 868 -15.97 -17.58 -34.45
N PRO A 869 -15.85 -18.56 -35.37
CA PRO A 869 -14.59 -18.87 -36.04
C PRO A 869 -13.95 -17.66 -36.75
N SER A 870 -14.73 -16.86 -37.48
CA SER A 870 -14.18 -15.70 -38.20
C SER A 870 -13.73 -14.57 -37.26
N LEU A 871 -14.40 -14.39 -36.11
CA LEU A 871 -13.92 -13.50 -35.05
C LEU A 871 -12.57 -13.98 -34.46
N PHE A 872 -12.41 -15.28 -34.18
CA PHE A 872 -11.15 -15.82 -33.66
C PHE A 872 -10.02 -15.75 -34.69
N LEU A 873 -10.30 -16.00 -35.97
CA LEU A 873 -9.34 -15.84 -37.06
C LEU A 873 -8.92 -14.37 -37.25
N TYR A 874 -9.86 -13.43 -37.14
CA TYR A 874 -9.54 -11.99 -37.15
C TYR A 874 -8.61 -11.61 -35.98
N MET A 875 -8.92 -12.07 -34.76
CA MET A 875 -8.08 -11.83 -33.58
C MET A 875 -6.67 -12.44 -33.76
N ALA A 876 -6.57 -13.65 -34.29
CA ALA A 876 -5.30 -14.30 -34.60
C ALA A 876 -4.50 -13.53 -35.68
N ALA A 877 -5.15 -13.08 -36.76
CA ALA A 877 -4.53 -12.32 -37.84
C ALA A 877 -4.05 -10.93 -37.39
N VAL A 878 -4.85 -10.20 -36.60
CA VAL A 878 -4.45 -8.91 -35.99
C VAL A 878 -3.27 -9.12 -35.02
N GLY A 879 -3.27 -10.20 -34.25
CA GLY A 879 -2.13 -10.62 -33.43
C GLY A 879 -0.89 -10.83 -34.29
N LEU A 880 -0.96 -11.72 -35.30
CA LEU A 880 0.17 -12.06 -36.17
C LEU A 880 0.73 -10.84 -36.93
N TRP A 881 -0.13 -9.91 -37.34
CA TRP A 881 0.28 -8.66 -37.97
C TRP A 881 1.06 -7.75 -37.00
N ARG A 882 0.55 -7.58 -35.77
CA ARG A 882 1.18 -6.74 -34.73
C ARG A 882 2.51 -7.29 -34.20
N PHE A 883 2.86 -8.55 -34.47
CA PHE A 883 4.17 -9.13 -34.15
C PHE A 883 5.32 -8.32 -34.78
N ARG A 884 5.12 -7.79 -36.00
CA ARG A 884 6.11 -6.98 -36.72
C ARG A 884 6.43 -5.67 -36.00
N THR A 885 5.44 -5.10 -35.32
CA THR A 885 5.54 -3.83 -34.56
C THR A 885 5.63 -4.06 -33.05
N ARG A 886 6.08 -5.24 -32.59
CA ARG A 886 6.17 -5.53 -31.15
C ARG A 886 7.17 -4.61 -30.44
N PRO A 887 6.90 -4.16 -29.20
CA PRO A 887 7.90 -3.46 -28.40
C PRO A 887 9.11 -4.37 -28.15
N ARG A 888 10.33 -3.84 -28.34
CA ARG A 888 11.60 -4.60 -28.18
C ARG A 888 12.41 -4.21 -26.94
N HIS A 889 12.06 -3.10 -26.30
CA HIS A 889 12.70 -2.58 -25.09
C HIS A 889 11.84 -2.91 -23.86
N PRO A 890 12.44 -3.12 -22.68
CA PRO A 890 11.71 -3.35 -21.45
C PRO A 890 10.84 -2.13 -21.07
N PRO A 891 9.78 -2.32 -20.27
CA PRO A 891 8.99 -1.21 -19.75
C PRO A 891 9.86 -0.31 -18.88
N HIS A 892 9.66 1.00 -19.01
CA HIS A 892 10.27 2.03 -18.18
C HIS A 892 9.19 2.94 -17.59
N MET A 893 9.60 3.84 -16.71
CA MET A 893 8.73 4.83 -16.08
C MET A 893 8.34 5.92 -17.09
N ASP A 894 7.04 6.14 -17.30
CA ASP A 894 6.55 7.11 -18.30
C ASP A 894 5.88 8.31 -17.61
N THR A 895 6.48 9.50 -17.79
CA THR A 895 6.00 10.77 -17.22
C THR A 895 4.68 11.26 -17.84
N LYS A 896 4.39 10.90 -19.10
CA LYS A 896 3.13 11.20 -19.77
C LYS A 896 2.02 10.32 -19.23
N LEU A 897 2.23 9.00 -19.19
CA LEU A 897 1.27 8.05 -18.63
C LEU A 897 0.97 8.33 -17.14
N SER A 898 2.00 8.73 -16.38
CA SER A 898 1.88 9.12 -14.96
C SER A 898 1.19 10.47 -14.73
N HIS A 899 0.76 11.16 -15.79
CA HIS A 899 0.19 12.52 -15.80
C HIS A 899 1.05 13.61 -15.18
N VAL A 900 2.32 13.31 -14.90
CA VAL A 900 3.30 14.14 -14.18
C VAL A 900 3.51 15.53 -14.79
N VAL A 901 3.42 15.63 -16.12
CA VAL A 901 3.62 16.89 -16.86
C VAL A 901 2.36 17.79 -16.82
N SER A 902 1.26 17.32 -16.23
CA SER A 902 -0.06 17.99 -16.21
C SER A 902 -0.62 18.21 -14.79
N VAL A 903 0.25 18.25 -13.77
CA VAL A 903 -0.11 18.35 -12.35
C VAL A 903 -0.09 19.82 -11.90
N TYR A 904 -1.14 20.27 -11.22
CA TYR A 904 -1.14 21.57 -10.53
C TYR A 904 -0.43 21.46 -9.18
N ALA A 905 0.29 22.50 -8.75
CA ALA A 905 1.09 22.47 -7.51
C ALA A 905 0.29 22.03 -6.26
N ASP A 906 -0.99 22.39 -6.13
CA ASP A 906 -1.84 21.95 -5.02
C ASP A 906 -2.25 20.46 -5.09
N GLU A 907 -2.38 19.87 -6.29
CA GLU A 907 -2.59 18.42 -6.42
C GLU A 907 -1.33 17.61 -6.06
N LEU A 908 -0.17 18.29 -6.04
CA LEU A 908 1.12 17.73 -5.69
C LEU A 908 1.42 17.92 -4.20
N ASP A 909 1.04 19.06 -3.63
CA ASP A 909 0.97 19.27 -2.18
C ASP A 909 0.00 18.28 -1.51
N GLU A 910 -1.11 17.94 -2.15
CA GLU A 910 -2.05 16.88 -1.72
C GLU A 910 -1.42 15.48 -1.67
N GLU A 911 -0.33 15.20 -2.40
CA GLU A 911 0.41 13.92 -2.32
C GLU A 911 1.51 13.91 -1.22
N PHE A 912 1.91 15.07 -0.71
CA PHE A 912 2.95 15.21 0.32
C PHE A 912 2.44 15.68 1.69
N ASP A 913 1.15 16.02 1.79
CA ASP A 913 0.49 16.31 3.07
C ASP A 913 0.39 15.06 3.94
N SER A 914 0.48 15.24 5.26
CA SER A 914 0.39 14.14 6.22
C SER A 914 -1.05 13.63 6.36
N PHE A 915 -1.21 12.44 6.95
CA PHE A 915 -2.50 12.00 7.48
C PHE A 915 -2.41 11.82 9.01
N PRO A 916 -3.13 12.60 9.83
CA PRO A 916 -4.04 13.70 9.45
C PRO A 916 -3.32 14.89 8.79
N THR A 917 -4.09 15.69 8.06
CA THR A 917 -3.63 16.85 7.26
C THR A 917 -2.95 17.92 8.10
N SER A 918 -1.88 18.50 7.54
CA SER A 918 -1.16 19.67 8.06
C SER A 918 -1.69 21.00 7.53
N ARG A 919 -2.69 20.98 6.64
CA ARG A 919 -3.21 22.16 5.93
C ARG A 919 -4.46 22.75 6.59
N SER A 920 -4.78 23.99 6.24
CA SER A 920 -5.93 24.69 6.81
C SER A 920 -7.26 24.07 6.36
N ALA A 921 -8.30 24.22 7.19
CA ALA A 921 -9.63 23.66 6.92
C ALA A 921 -10.24 24.18 5.59
N GLU A 922 -9.85 25.36 5.13
CA GLU A 922 -10.29 25.94 3.85
C GLU A 922 -9.66 25.22 2.65
N THR A 923 -8.34 24.96 2.69
CA THR A 923 -7.66 24.14 1.68
C THR A 923 -8.25 22.74 1.64
N VAL A 924 -8.50 22.13 2.81
CA VAL A 924 -9.13 20.80 2.92
C VAL A 924 -10.55 20.80 2.33
N ARG A 925 -11.34 21.85 2.57
CA ARG A 925 -12.69 21.99 2.00
C ARG A 925 -12.66 22.14 0.48
N MET A 926 -11.76 22.98 -0.05
CA MET A 926 -11.55 23.13 -1.50
C MET A 926 -11.12 21.81 -2.16
N ARG A 927 -10.18 21.08 -1.54
CA ARG A 927 -9.76 19.74 -1.98
C ARG A 927 -10.93 18.74 -1.93
N TYR A 928 -11.75 18.77 -0.88
CA TYR A 928 -12.95 17.91 -0.77
C TYR A 928 -14.00 18.20 -1.84
N ASP A 929 -14.32 19.46 -2.12
CA ASP A 929 -15.30 19.82 -3.15
C ASP A 929 -14.77 19.53 -4.57
N ARG A 930 -13.46 19.72 -4.81
CA ARG A 930 -12.76 19.22 -6.01
C ARG A 930 -12.88 17.71 -6.13
N LEU A 931 -12.52 16.97 -5.08
CA LEU A 931 -12.64 15.51 -5.00
C LEU A 931 -14.07 15.06 -5.30
N ARG A 932 -15.09 15.71 -4.73
CA ARG A 932 -16.51 15.40 -4.96
C ARG A 932 -16.89 15.56 -6.44
N SER A 933 -16.41 16.61 -7.10
CA SER A 933 -16.65 16.87 -8.53
C SER A 933 -15.98 15.83 -9.46
N VAL A 934 -14.80 15.32 -9.07
CA VAL A 934 -14.03 14.33 -9.85
C VAL A 934 -14.53 12.91 -9.55
N ALA A 935 -14.82 12.59 -8.29
CA ALA A 935 -15.41 11.33 -7.87
C ALA A 935 -16.74 11.08 -8.58
N GLY A 936 -17.60 12.09 -8.72
CA GLY A 936 -18.84 11.99 -9.52
C GLY A 936 -18.65 11.64 -10.99
N ARG A 937 -17.44 11.83 -11.56
CA ARG A 937 -17.06 11.39 -12.92
C ARG A 937 -16.37 10.03 -12.96
N ILE A 938 -15.92 9.51 -11.81
CA ILE A 938 -15.11 8.28 -11.65
C ILE A 938 -15.89 7.15 -10.95
N GLN A 939 -17.04 7.44 -10.34
CA GLN A 939 -17.87 6.55 -9.51
C GLN A 939 -18.37 5.27 -10.24
N THR A 940 -18.23 5.18 -11.56
CA THR A 940 -18.68 4.06 -12.41
C THR A 940 -17.58 3.02 -12.72
N VAL A 941 -16.74 2.68 -11.71
CA VAL A 941 -15.79 1.54 -11.72
C VAL A 941 -14.60 1.67 -12.70
N VAL A 942 -13.92 2.83 -12.67
CA VAL A 942 -12.84 3.15 -13.61
C VAL A 942 -11.58 2.25 -13.49
N GLY A 943 -11.01 2.10 -12.30
CA GLY A 943 -9.66 1.54 -12.12
C GLY A 943 -9.51 0.06 -12.50
N ASP A 944 -10.44 -0.78 -12.03
CA ASP A 944 -10.44 -2.21 -12.36
C ASP A 944 -10.79 -2.44 -13.84
N MET A 945 -11.75 -1.69 -14.39
CA MET A 945 -12.12 -1.82 -15.81
C MET A 945 -10.98 -1.39 -16.74
N ALA A 946 -10.22 -0.35 -16.40
CA ALA A 946 -8.99 0.01 -17.12
C ALA A 946 -7.97 -1.14 -17.06
N THR A 947 -7.77 -1.72 -15.87
CA THR A 947 -6.78 -2.78 -15.64
C THR A 947 -7.13 -4.08 -16.37
N GLN A 948 -8.41 -4.48 -16.43
CA GLN A 948 -8.82 -5.62 -17.26
C GLN A 948 -8.82 -5.28 -18.76
N GLY A 949 -9.22 -4.06 -19.14
CA GLY A 949 -9.22 -3.62 -20.53
C GLY A 949 -7.83 -3.59 -21.17
N GLU A 950 -6.83 -3.09 -20.42
CA GLU A 950 -5.43 -3.16 -20.84
C GLU A 950 -4.92 -4.58 -20.98
N ARG A 951 -5.32 -5.51 -20.10
CA ARG A 951 -4.98 -6.93 -20.25
C ARG A 951 -5.56 -7.52 -21.53
N PHE A 952 -6.78 -7.14 -21.90
CA PHE A 952 -7.36 -7.55 -23.19
C PHE A 952 -6.61 -6.94 -24.38
N GLN A 953 -6.17 -5.68 -24.29
CA GLN A 953 -5.29 -5.07 -25.30
C GLN A 953 -3.90 -5.74 -25.35
N ALA A 954 -3.38 -6.19 -24.20
CA ALA A 954 -2.08 -6.84 -24.06
C ALA A 954 -2.03 -8.20 -24.77
N LEU A 955 -3.14 -8.94 -24.82
CA LEU A 955 -3.29 -10.18 -25.60
C LEU A 955 -2.87 -10.02 -27.07
N LEU A 956 -3.02 -8.82 -27.65
CA LEU A 956 -2.71 -8.52 -29.05
C LEU A 956 -1.55 -7.52 -29.24
N SER A 957 -0.88 -7.06 -28.19
CA SER A 957 0.16 -6.03 -28.29
C SER A 957 1.60 -6.58 -28.31
N TRP A 958 1.78 -7.89 -28.07
CA TRP A 958 3.09 -8.54 -27.94
C TRP A 958 4.01 -7.94 -26.84
N ARG A 959 3.45 -7.21 -25.87
CA ARG A 959 4.18 -6.72 -24.66
C ARG A 959 4.64 -7.88 -23.77
N ASP A 960 3.99 -9.04 -23.87
CA ASP A 960 4.51 -10.33 -23.43
C ASP A 960 4.52 -11.28 -24.64
N PRO A 961 5.69 -11.58 -25.22
CA PRO A 961 5.76 -12.42 -26.42
C PRO A 961 5.29 -13.85 -26.20
N ARG A 962 5.43 -14.39 -24.99
CA ARG A 962 5.10 -15.79 -24.66
C ARG A 962 3.59 -15.93 -24.48
N ALA A 963 2.97 -15.00 -23.75
CA ALA A 963 1.53 -14.98 -23.55
C ALA A 963 0.77 -14.65 -24.84
N THR A 964 1.22 -13.67 -25.65
CA THR A 964 0.58 -13.39 -26.95
C THR A 964 0.67 -14.59 -27.89
N PHE A 965 1.80 -15.29 -27.96
CA PHE A 965 1.92 -16.53 -28.75
C PHE A 965 0.93 -17.61 -28.31
N LEU A 966 0.88 -17.92 -27.00
CA LEU A 966 -0.09 -18.87 -26.44
C LEU A 966 -1.54 -18.48 -26.76
N PHE A 967 -1.88 -17.19 -26.72
CA PHE A 967 -3.22 -16.70 -27.03
C PHE A 967 -3.55 -16.82 -28.53
N VAL A 968 -2.63 -16.48 -29.44
CA VAL A 968 -2.84 -16.64 -30.89
C VAL A 968 -3.02 -18.13 -31.25
N VAL A 969 -2.22 -19.02 -30.66
CA VAL A 969 -2.38 -20.48 -30.82
C VAL A 969 -3.72 -20.96 -30.26
N MET A 970 -4.15 -20.47 -29.09
CA MET A 970 -5.48 -20.77 -28.53
C MET A 970 -6.60 -20.30 -29.46
N CYS A 971 -6.51 -19.11 -30.05
CA CYS A 971 -7.50 -18.58 -30.99
C CYS A 971 -7.59 -19.43 -32.27
N LEU A 972 -6.48 -19.96 -32.78
CA LEU A 972 -6.49 -20.87 -33.92
C LEU A 972 -7.17 -22.21 -33.58
N PHE A 973 -6.85 -22.82 -32.45
CA PHE A 973 -7.54 -24.04 -31.98
C PHE A 973 -9.03 -23.77 -31.67
N ALA A 974 -9.37 -22.60 -31.13
CA ALA A 974 -10.76 -22.20 -30.91
C ALA A 974 -11.52 -22.01 -32.22
N ALA A 975 -10.93 -21.38 -33.24
CA ALA A 975 -11.54 -21.24 -34.56
C ALA A 975 -11.86 -22.59 -35.20
N VAL A 976 -10.92 -23.55 -35.15
CA VAL A 976 -11.14 -24.92 -35.62
C VAL A 976 -12.22 -25.63 -34.78
N GLY A 977 -12.18 -25.51 -33.46
CA GLY A 977 -13.17 -26.13 -32.56
C GLY A 977 -14.59 -25.61 -32.74
N PHE A 978 -14.77 -24.29 -32.90
CA PHE A 978 -16.09 -23.68 -33.17
C PHE A 978 -16.56 -23.86 -34.61
N TYR A 979 -15.67 -24.22 -35.55
CA TYR A 979 -16.06 -24.64 -36.90
C TYR A 979 -16.52 -26.11 -36.92
N ALA A 980 -15.89 -26.97 -36.11
CA ALA A 980 -16.23 -28.39 -36.03
C ALA A 980 -17.41 -28.73 -35.09
N VAL A 981 -17.77 -27.84 -34.17
CA VAL A 981 -18.82 -28.09 -33.15
C VAL A 981 -19.88 -26.97 -33.17
N PRO A 982 -21.14 -27.27 -33.54
CA PRO A 982 -22.23 -26.30 -33.55
C PRO A 982 -22.41 -25.56 -32.22
N ILE A 983 -22.62 -24.25 -32.27
CA ILE A 983 -22.71 -23.37 -31.08
C ILE A 983 -23.74 -23.86 -30.06
N ARG A 984 -24.82 -24.49 -30.50
CA ARG A 984 -25.88 -25.07 -29.64
C ARG A 984 -25.32 -26.13 -28.68
N VAL A 985 -24.40 -26.97 -29.15
CA VAL A 985 -23.73 -28.01 -28.34
C VAL A 985 -22.80 -27.35 -27.33
N VAL A 986 -22.04 -26.33 -27.73
CA VAL A 986 -21.15 -25.60 -26.83
C VAL A 986 -21.93 -24.89 -25.72
N VAL A 987 -23.06 -24.26 -26.04
CA VAL A 987 -23.95 -23.61 -25.05
C VAL A 987 -24.57 -24.64 -24.11
N ALA A 988 -25.01 -25.80 -24.60
CA ALA A 988 -25.54 -26.88 -23.76
C ALA A 988 -24.47 -27.42 -22.78
N LEU A 989 -23.27 -27.73 -23.26
CA LEU A 989 -22.14 -28.18 -22.43
C LEU A 989 -21.71 -27.11 -21.42
N TRP A 990 -21.70 -25.83 -21.81
CA TRP A 990 -21.39 -24.71 -20.91
C TRP A 990 -22.46 -24.53 -19.82
N GLY A 991 -23.74 -24.66 -20.17
CA GLY A 991 -24.86 -24.65 -19.22
C GLY A 991 -24.75 -25.78 -18.19
N LEU A 992 -24.51 -27.02 -18.65
CA LEU A 992 -24.27 -28.18 -17.78
C LEU A 992 -23.05 -27.98 -16.87
N TYR A 993 -21.96 -27.42 -17.39
CA TYR A 993 -20.75 -27.10 -16.61
C TYR A 993 -20.98 -26.02 -15.54
N MET A 994 -21.82 -25.01 -15.81
CA MET A 994 -22.18 -23.99 -14.82
C MET A 994 -23.16 -24.51 -13.77
N MET A 995 -24.13 -25.33 -14.18
CA MET A 995 -25.11 -25.97 -13.28
C MET A 995 -24.52 -27.11 -12.44
N ARG A 996 -23.26 -27.54 -12.67
CA ARG A 996 -22.62 -28.65 -11.94
C ARG A 996 -22.75 -28.50 -10.40
N PRO A 997 -22.98 -29.61 -9.67
CA PRO A 997 -23.09 -29.59 -8.20
C PRO A 997 -21.88 -28.96 -7.51
N PRO A 998 -22.04 -28.31 -6.34
CA PRO A 998 -20.96 -27.61 -5.65
C PRO A 998 -19.76 -28.51 -5.30
N LYS A 999 -19.97 -29.81 -5.08
CA LYS A 999 -18.88 -30.80 -4.87
C LYS A 999 -17.89 -30.89 -6.05
N PHE A 1000 -18.33 -30.57 -7.27
CA PHE A 1000 -17.50 -30.56 -8.48
C PHE A 1000 -17.00 -29.16 -8.88
N ARG A 1001 -17.21 -28.13 -8.05
CA ARG A 1001 -16.73 -26.76 -8.29
C ARG A 1001 -15.36 -26.58 -7.64
N ASN A 1002 -14.31 -26.50 -8.46
CA ASN A 1002 -12.96 -26.20 -7.98
C ASN A 1002 -12.94 -24.83 -7.27
N LYS A 1003 -12.38 -24.78 -6.05
CA LYS A 1003 -12.21 -23.55 -5.25
C LYS A 1003 -11.14 -22.58 -5.82
N LEU A 1004 -10.56 -22.90 -6.99
CA LEU A 1004 -9.49 -22.12 -7.64
C LEU A 1004 -10.04 -21.40 -8.88
N PRO A 1005 -9.49 -20.23 -9.24
CA PRO A 1005 -9.89 -19.53 -10.47
C PRO A 1005 -9.63 -20.40 -11.72
N PRO A 1006 -10.47 -20.30 -12.77
CA PRO A 1006 -10.23 -20.99 -14.04
C PRO A 1006 -8.86 -20.67 -14.64
N ARG A 1007 -8.27 -21.64 -15.37
CA ARG A 1007 -6.95 -21.45 -16.01
C ARG A 1007 -6.92 -20.24 -16.95
N ALA A 1008 -7.97 -20.02 -17.74
CA ALA A 1008 -8.10 -18.85 -18.62
C ALA A 1008 -8.16 -17.51 -17.85
N LEU A 1009 -8.87 -17.46 -16.71
CA LEU A 1009 -8.90 -16.27 -15.86
C LEU A 1009 -7.56 -16.02 -15.17
N SER A 1010 -6.85 -17.09 -14.80
CA SER A 1010 -5.52 -17.03 -14.21
C SER A 1010 -4.49 -16.50 -15.22
N PHE A 1011 -4.51 -17.03 -16.44
CA PHE A 1011 -3.76 -16.53 -17.60
C PHE A 1011 -4.02 -15.04 -17.85
N PHE A 1012 -5.28 -14.63 -17.91
CA PHE A 1012 -5.65 -13.23 -18.12
C PHE A 1012 -5.13 -12.30 -17.02
N ARG A 1013 -5.24 -12.71 -15.75
CA ARG A 1013 -4.73 -11.93 -14.60
C ARG A 1013 -3.20 -11.78 -14.58
N ARG A 1014 -2.48 -12.68 -15.25
CA ARG A 1014 -1.00 -12.72 -15.34
C ARG A 1014 -0.39 -11.84 -16.45
N LEU A 1015 -1.22 -11.32 -17.36
CA LEU A 1015 -0.77 -10.43 -18.43
C LEU A 1015 -0.24 -9.10 -17.88
N PRO A 1016 0.82 -8.51 -18.49
CA PRO A 1016 1.34 -7.22 -18.09
C PRO A 1016 0.32 -6.10 -18.33
N THR A 1017 0.35 -5.10 -17.46
CA THR A 1017 -0.46 -3.88 -17.55
C THR A 1017 0.45 -2.67 -17.77
N GLN A 1018 -0.12 -1.50 -18.07
CA GLN A 1018 0.66 -0.27 -18.14
C GLN A 1018 0.98 0.32 -16.75
N ALA A 1019 0.42 -0.26 -15.67
CA ALA A 1019 0.70 0.18 -14.29
C ALA A 1019 2.19 0.11 -13.91
N ASP A 1020 2.97 -0.80 -14.49
CA ASP A 1020 4.42 -0.90 -14.28
C ASP A 1020 5.20 0.37 -14.70
N SER A 1021 4.58 1.21 -15.52
CA SER A 1021 5.13 2.48 -16.04
C SER A 1021 4.60 3.71 -15.29
N LEU A 1022 3.92 3.54 -14.14
CA LEU A 1022 3.37 4.62 -13.31
C LEU A 1022 4.24 4.94 -12.08
N LEU A 1023 4.37 6.25 -11.80
CA LEU A 1023 5.20 6.85 -10.74
C LEU A 1023 4.44 7.12 -9.42
#